data_AF-A0A9E3RH79-F1
#
_entry.id   AF-A0A9E3RH79-F1
#
_cell.length_a   1.000
_cell.length_b   1.000
_cell.length_c   1.000
_cell.angle_alpha   90.00
_cell.angle_beta   90.00
_cell.angle_gamma   90.00
#
_symmetry.space_group_name_H-M   'P 1'
#
loop_
_entity.id
_entity.type
_entity.pdbx_description
1 polymer ?
#
loop_
_entity_poly.entity_id
_entity_poly.type
_entity_poly.pdbx_seq_one_letter_code
_entity_poly.pdbx_strand_id
1 'polypeptide(L)'
;MDSGFYYVYKSPVEISDSNVLKTAQYLGRVPYNFGTDTRLTTVLNDNTTHYLVTDDLTPLASDENLFVQNVQLDGAKFYYAVRCDYGHTGPNWMVTPGGNTTLNKLKEVSAPIQAYLQASNVAFPGSTEGEKMDIYIHYGGKPSTADYPSMTNEGCLPFHFGIVKTGPVGGSNVCYLKFHGGGGDFYNNSIATHVDQSWKISFDDWIPATGIDPGGTNTRWLGYVESLNIYKADGQSLPPVSGVVRGYTLARVNWELDWILSKWNTPGGLTIDTNRMYLVGASQGCAAVLLLSMITPWKFAAGNMTVPKYDLTAPEDANPDCKFNEGGSAVKQTRIFFGDENITNLYTDIPILPGGNNYFRIYDLANSNYTLQLRKNISLPFLSAVNGKNDDYTCWQEKIAFYNSVQTTNAGGIWEWDLRKHNGTEGILWGSFNLASMKRFSIHVSYPAFSNTSLDNNPGDATVTSPPYYDGDDVGSLQGSVDWVDSSLVDSSYLWQIQIHTLQNILEDGSRIPAVLPESAVTDITVRRAQQFRNFPAGTSLCWMNFYHGKLIQSGTVLQQYEDTVPVPVTIKKVKVYPDGNLFRIMRCDSIQPTGLLPGLRDEHHENSFHYSGDQNDFHRFTGSDNSWHLYNAAGKEVNCQLIFATDESELLAPGIYVLKVISKGEPRYYKFIKT
;
A
#
# COMPACT_ATOMS: atom_id res chain seq x y z
N MET A 1 28.50 -23.32 -15.97
CA MET A 1 28.70 -21.87 -15.85
C MET A 1 30.11 -21.68 -15.38
N ASP A 2 30.87 -20.89 -16.12
CA ASP A 2 32.00 -20.17 -15.58
C ASP A 2 31.63 -19.62 -14.19
N SER A 3 32.46 -19.90 -13.19
CA SER A 3 32.15 -19.66 -11.78
C SER A 3 33.18 -18.72 -11.19
N GLY A 4 32.70 -17.68 -10.51
CA GLY A 4 33.55 -16.69 -9.87
C GLY A 4 32.81 -15.41 -9.50
N PHE A 5 33.48 -14.61 -8.71
CA PHE A 5 33.03 -13.35 -8.13
C PHE A 5 34.17 -12.34 -8.16
N TYR A 6 33.79 -11.08 -8.34
CA TYR A 6 34.58 -9.94 -7.95
C TYR A 6 34.26 -9.56 -6.51
N TYR A 7 35.27 -9.37 -5.67
CA TYR A 7 35.16 -8.99 -4.27
C TYR A 7 35.72 -7.60 -4.09
N VAL A 8 34.97 -6.70 -3.47
CA VAL A 8 35.38 -5.30 -3.25
C VAL A 8 35.74 -5.08 -1.79
N TYR A 9 36.90 -4.48 -1.58
CA TYR A 9 37.43 -4.12 -0.26
C TYR A 9 37.72 -2.62 -0.20
N LYS A 10 37.61 -2.04 0.99
CA LYS A 10 37.91 -0.64 1.30
C LYS A 10 38.82 -0.54 2.52
N SER A 11 39.85 0.29 2.45
CA SER A 11 40.79 0.53 3.55
C SER A 11 40.99 2.03 3.78
N PRO A 12 41.05 2.50 5.04
CA PRO A 12 41.45 3.88 5.35
C PRO A 12 42.97 4.09 5.25
N VAL A 13 43.74 3.02 5.06
CA VAL A 13 45.20 3.03 4.90
C VAL A 13 45.61 2.39 3.57
N GLU A 14 46.76 2.80 3.04
CA GLU A 14 47.23 2.36 1.72
C GLU A 14 47.33 0.84 1.64
N ILE A 15 46.65 0.24 0.66
CA ILE A 15 46.75 -1.19 0.39
C ILE A 15 48.07 -1.41 -0.37
N SER A 16 49.18 -1.41 0.37
CA SER A 16 50.53 -1.61 -0.16
C SER A 16 51.00 -3.07 -0.10
N ASP A 17 50.34 -3.90 0.71
CA ASP A 17 50.67 -5.30 0.90
C ASP A 17 49.43 -6.17 1.23
N SER A 18 49.64 -7.48 1.25
CA SER A 18 48.58 -8.46 1.50
C SER A 18 47.98 -8.42 2.91
N ASN A 19 48.72 -7.94 3.92
CA ASN A 19 48.21 -7.84 5.28
C ASN A 19 47.20 -6.70 5.37
N VAL A 20 47.50 -5.56 4.75
CA VAL A 20 46.54 -4.45 4.67
C VAL A 20 45.26 -4.89 3.97
N LEU A 21 45.36 -5.55 2.81
CA LEU A 21 44.19 -6.07 2.08
C LEU A 21 43.35 -7.03 2.93
N LYS A 22 43.98 -7.93 3.69
CA LYS A 22 43.28 -8.89 4.57
C LYS A 22 42.56 -8.21 5.74
N THR A 23 43.01 -7.03 6.14
CA THR A 23 42.35 -6.21 7.19
C THR A 23 41.39 -5.17 6.63
N ALA A 24 41.33 -5.00 5.31
CA ALA A 24 40.44 -4.05 4.65
C ALA A 24 38.97 -4.46 4.86
N GLN A 25 38.09 -3.47 4.94
CA GLN A 25 36.66 -3.66 5.06
C GLN A 25 36.11 -4.31 3.78
N TYR A 26 35.52 -5.49 3.91
CA TYR A 26 34.76 -6.11 2.83
C TYR A 26 33.47 -5.32 2.57
N LEU A 27 33.28 -4.84 1.33
CA LEU A 27 32.09 -4.11 0.92
C LEU A 27 31.03 -4.99 0.27
N GLY A 28 31.44 -6.12 -0.32
CA GLY A 28 30.54 -7.04 -1.00
C GLY A 28 31.21 -7.73 -2.19
N ARG A 29 30.44 -8.59 -2.87
CA ARG A 29 30.88 -9.25 -4.11
C ARG A 29 29.77 -9.27 -5.15
N VAL A 30 30.16 -9.35 -6.41
CA VAL A 30 29.30 -9.51 -7.57
C VAL A 30 29.77 -10.69 -8.42
N PRO A 31 28.88 -11.40 -9.15
CA PRO A 31 29.29 -12.45 -10.08
C PRO A 31 30.25 -11.94 -11.17
N TYR A 32 31.10 -12.81 -11.72
CA TYR A 32 32.04 -12.41 -12.78
C TYR A 32 31.34 -11.88 -14.06
N ASN A 33 30.12 -12.37 -14.35
CA ASN A 33 29.29 -11.94 -15.47
C ASN A 33 28.38 -10.75 -15.11
N PHE A 34 28.69 -10.00 -14.05
CA PHE A 34 27.86 -8.89 -13.56
C PHE A 34 27.50 -7.86 -14.63
N GLY A 35 28.36 -7.63 -15.64
CA GLY A 35 28.06 -6.72 -16.75
C GLY A 35 26.83 -7.12 -17.59
N THR A 36 26.40 -8.38 -17.52
CA THR A 36 25.16 -8.85 -18.14
C THR A 36 23.98 -8.66 -17.18
N ASP A 37 22.97 -7.92 -17.63
CA ASP A 37 21.71 -7.76 -16.91
C ASP A 37 20.85 -9.01 -17.10
N THR A 38 21.21 -10.06 -16.35
CA THR A 38 20.56 -11.37 -16.46
C THR A 38 19.08 -11.27 -16.09
N ARG A 39 18.72 -10.48 -15.08
CA ARG A 39 17.33 -10.33 -14.63
C ARG A 39 16.49 -9.69 -15.73
N LEU A 40 16.92 -8.54 -16.29
CA LEU A 40 16.17 -7.89 -17.36
C LEU A 40 16.10 -8.76 -18.63
N THR A 41 17.20 -9.42 -18.98
CA THR A 41 17.26 -10.37 -20.12
C THR A 41 16.21 -11.47 -19.98
N THR A 42 16.09 -12.07 -18.79
CA THR A 42 15.09 -13.10 -18.53
C THR A 42 13.66 -12.54 -18.54
N VAL A 43 13.45 -11.37 -17.93
CA VAL A 43 12.12 -10.78 -17.78
C VAL A 43 11.51 -10.31 -19.11
N LEU A 44 12.31 -9.66 -19.97
CA LEU A 44 11.84 -9.18 -21.28
C LEU A 44 11.68 -10.31 -22.28
N ASN A 45 12.47 -11.38 -22.16
CA ASN A 45 12.42 -12.57 -23.02
C ASN A 45 12.37 -12.24 -24.54
N ASP A 46 13.07 -11.20 -24.94
CA ASP A 46 13.11 -10.68 -26.32
C ASP A 46 14.28 -11.26 -27.14
N ASN A 47 14.91 -12.33 -26.62
CA ASN A 47 16.15 -12.95 -27.13
C ASN A 47 17.36 -11.99 -27.21
N THR A 48 17.31 -10.83 -26.56
CA THR A 48 18.43 -9.88 -26.51
C THR A 48 19.11 -9.99 -25.15
N THR A 49 20.43 -10.16 -25.13
CA THR A 49 21.19 -9.99 -23.90
C THR A 49 21.25 -8.52 -23.56
N HIS A 50 20.64 -8.15 -22.44
CA HIS A 50 20.72 -6.79 -21.90
C HIS A 50 22.00 -6.66 -21.07
N TYR A 51 22.61 -5.49 -21.13
CA TYR A 51 23.83 -5.16 -20.39
C TYR A 51 23.53 -4.02 -19.44
N LEU A 52 24.12 -4.05 -18.25
CA LEU A 52 24.03 -2.95 -17.31
C LEU A 52 24.57 -1.68 -17.97
N VAL A 53 23.87 -0.55 -17.81
CA VAL A 53 24.40 0.76 -18.23
C VAL A 53 25.73 0.98 -17.50
N THR A 54 26.81 0.86 -18.25
CA THR A 54 28.18 1.10 -17.82
C THR A 54 28.84 1.95 -18.90
N ASP A 55 29.68 2.92 -18.49
CA ASP A 55 30.61 3.53 -19.42
C ASP A 55 31.52 2.41 -19.96
N ASP A 56 31.76 2.38 -21.28
CA ASP A 56 32.49 1.32 -22.01
C ASP A 56 33.82 0.89 -21.32
N LEU A 57 33.76 -0.09 -20.42
CA LEU A 57 34.93 -0.63 -19.74
C LEU A 57 35.09 -2.12 -20.05
N THR A 58 36.31 -2.48 -20.46
CA THR A 58 36.69 -3.87 -20.71
C THR A 58 36.77 -4.64 -19.38
N PRO A 59 36.18 -5.84 -19.26
CA PRO A 59 36.36 -6.70 -18.09
C PRO A 59 37.84 -6.99 -17.82
N LEU A 60 38.19 -7.25 -16.54
CA LEU A 60 39.53 -7.72 -16.19
C LEU A 60 39.85 -9.02 -16.93
N ALA A 61 41.07 -9.12 -17.48
CA ALA A 61 41.51 -10.33 -18.16
C ALA A 61 41.63 -11.51 -17.18
N SER A 62 41.55 -12.74 -17.68
CA SER A 62 41.57 -13.96 -16.85
C SER A 62 42.88 -14.21 -16.10
N ASP A 63 43.92 -13.40 -16.34
CA ASP A 63 45.20 -13.40 -15.63
C ASP A 63 45.35 -12.20 -14.66
N GLU A 64 44.32 -11.35 -14.54
CA GLU A 64 44.28 -10.16 -13.66
C GLU A 64 43.48 -10.44 -12.37
N ASN A 65 44.02 -11.27 -11.49
CA ASN A 65 43.29 -11.83 -10.32
C ASN A 65 43.07 -10.85 -9.15
N LEU A 66 43.69 -9.67 -9.19
CA LEU A 66 43.57 -8.62 -8.18
C LEU A 66 43.91 -7.29 -8.83
N PHE A 67 43.08 -6.29 -8.62
CA PHE A 67 43.33 -4.91 -8.99
C PHE A 67 43.13 -4.03 -7.75
N VAL A 68 44.12 -3.22 -7.41
CA VAL A 68 44.08 -2.29 -6.30
C VAL A 68 44.09 -0.88 -6.88
N GLN A 69 43.06 -0.11 -6.55
CA GLN A 69 42.95 1.27 -6.98
C GLN A 69 43.19 2.19 -5.78
N ASN A 70 44.21 3.02 -5.92
CA ASN A 70 44.50 4.07 -4.95
C ASN A 70 43.57 5.26 -5.22
N VAL A 71 42.73 5.61 -4.25
CA VAL A 71 41.72 6.67 -4.39
C VAL A 71 41.95 7.75 -3.32
N GLN A 72 41.72 9.01 -3.66
CA GLN A 72 41.81 10.12 -2.70
C GLN A 72 40.53 10.95 -2.75
N LEU A 73 39.88 11.13 -1.60
CA LEU A 73 38.63 11.88 -1.43
C LEU A 73 38.84 13.00 -0.41
N ASP A 74 38.80 14.26 -0.85
CA ASP A 74 38.77 15.46 0.02
C ASP A 74 39.81 15.48 1.17
N GLY A 75 41.01 14.97 0.91
CA GLY A 75 42.09 14.89 1.91
C GLY A 75 42.05 13.64 2.80
N ALA A 76 40.93 12.91 2.85
CA ALA A 76 40.86 11.54 3.36
C ALA A 76 41.35 10.56 2.29
N LYS A 77 42.11 9.54 2.71
CA LYS A 77 42.64 8.51 1.81
C LYS A 77 41.83 7.24 2.01
N PHE A 78 41.09 6.83 0.97
CA PHE A 78 40.42 5.53 0.94
C PHE A 78 41.00 4.72 -0.20
N TYR A 79 41.30 3.47 0.07
CA TYR A 79 41.97 2.58 -0.87
C TYR A 79 41.03 1.43 -1.16
N TYR A 80 40.80 1.15 -2.44
CA TYR A 80 39.91 0.09 -2.86
C TYR A 80 40.69 -1.04 -3.51
N ALA A 81 40.23 -2.27 -3.29
CA ALA A 81 40.76 -3.42 -4.00
C ALA A 81 39.60 -4.26 -4.54
N VAL A 82 39.71 -4.65 -5.79
CA VAL A 82 38.82 -5.59 -6.46
C VAL A 82 39.61 -6.87 -6.70
N ARG A 83 39.20 -7.95 -6.04
CA ARG A 83 39.78 -9.28 -6.23
C ARG A 83 38.86 -10.12 -7.10
N CYS A 84 39.41 -10.92 -7.99
CA CYS A 84 38.65 -11.88 -8.80
C CYS A 84 39.06 -13.32 -8.42
N ASP A 85 38.09 -14.24 -8.30
CA ASP A 85 38.36 -15.68 -8.21
C ASP A 85 37.91 -16.46 -9.46
N TYR A 86 37.39 -15.77 -10.47
CA TYR A 86 36.99 -16.38 -11.74
C TYR A 86 38.16 -17.05 -12.45
N GLY A 87 38.04 -18.34 -12.78
CA GLY A 87 39.11 -19.09 -13.46
C GLY A 87 40.29 -19.48 -12.55
N HIS A 88 40.17 -19.32 -11.23
CA HIS A 88 41.25 -19.60 -10.27
C HIS A 88 40.85 -20.58 -9.18
N THR A 89 41.81 -21.39 -8.73
CA THR A 89 41.61 -22.39 -7.66
C THR A 89 41.73 -21.82 -6.25
N GLY A 90 42.08 -20.54 -6.11
CA GLY A 90 42.21 -19.88 -4.82
C GLY A 90 42.33 -18.37 -4.94
N PRO A 91 42.06 -17.64 -3.85
CA PRO A 91 42.09 -16.18 -3.85
C PRO A 91 43.53 -15.65 -3.97
N ASN A 92 43.76 -14.72 -4.91
CA ASN A 92 45.00 -13.95 -4.94
C ASN A 92 44.93 -12.80 -3.92
N TRP A 93 45.85 -12.81 -2.96
CA TRP A 93 46.00 -11.76 -1.94
C TRP A 93 47.27 -10.92 -2.14
N MET A 94 48.08 -11.24 -3.15
CA MET A 94 49.39 -10.61 -3.35
C MET A 94 49.23 -9.24 -4.00
N VAL A 95 49.53 -8.20 -3.22
CA VAL A 95 49.60 -6.82 -3.69
C VAL A 95 51.03 -6.54 -4.15
N THR A 96 51.17 -6.09 -5.40
CA THR A 96 52.44 -5.71 -6.02
C THR A 96 52.39 -4.23 -6.39
N PRO A 97 53.06 -3.34 -5.61
CA PRO A 97 53.18 -1.92 -5.91
C PRO A 97 53.62 -1.65 -7.37
N GLY A 98 52.83 -0.87 -8.11
CA GLY A 98 53.06 -0.57 -9.53
C GLY A 98 52.80 -1.72 -10.52
N GLY A 99 52.50 -2.93 -10.03
CA GLY A 99 52.02 -4.05 -10.83
C GLY A 99 50.50 -4.05 -10.91
N ASN A 100 49.86 -4.59 -9.87
CA ASN A 100 48.40 -4.65 -9.77
C ASN A 100 47.79 -3.54 -8.92
N THR A 101 48.57 -2.49 -8.63
CA THR A 101 48.15 -1.29 -7.91
C THR A 101 48.34 -0.08 -8.82
N THR A 102 47.34 0.82 -8.89
CA THR A 102 47.49 2.03 -9.69
C THR A 102 48.49 2.98 -9.06
N LEU A 103 49.52 3.39 -9.81
CA LEU A 103 50.47 4.42 -9.36
C LEU A 103 49.80 5.81 -9.25
N ASN A 104 48.84 6.08 -10.14
CA ASN A 104 48.08 7.30 -10.14
C ASN A 104 46.84 7.17 -9.23
N LYS A 105 46.60 8.22 -8.45
CA LYS A 105 45.41 8.32 -7.60
C LYS A 105 44.21 8.72 -8.45
N LEU A 106 43.10 8.01 -8.31
CA LEU A 106 41.83 8.53 -8.79
C LEU A 106 41.23 9.49 -7.77
N LYS A 107 40.62 10.57 -8.27
CA LYS A 107 39.77 11.43 -7.46
C LYS A 107 38.39 10.78 -7.38
N GLU A 108 37.95 10.42 -6.18
CA GLU A 108 36.56 10.03 -5.95
C GLU A 108 35.71 11.29 -5.82
N VAL A 109 34.49 11.22 -6.34
CA VAL A 109 33.45 12.23 -6.11
C VAL A 109 32.34 11.50 -5.38
N SER A 110 32.03 11.96 -4.16
CA SER A 110 30.83 11.49 -3.49
C SER A 110 29.62 12.03 -4.26
N ALA A 111 28.80 11.13 -4.79
CA ALA A 111 27.56 11.46 -5.45
C ALA A 111 26.42 10.66 -4.80
N PRO A 112 25.22 11.23 -4.66
CA PRO A 112 24.05 10.47 -4.25
C PRO A 112 23.82 9.33 -5.24
N ILE A 113 23.47 8.15 -4.73
CA ILE A 113 23.08 7.04 -5.59
C ILE A 113 21.82 7.44 -6.38
N GLN A 114 21.79 7.10 -7.67
CA GLN A 114 20.69 7.39 -8.58
C GLN A 114 20.19 6.08 -9.19
N ALA A 115 18.91 6.07 -9.59
CA ALA A 115 18.43 5.10 -10.56
C ALA A 115 18.73 5.59 -11.99
N TYR A 116 19.04 4.66 -12.87
CA TYR A 116 19.40 4.89 -14.27
C TYR A 116 18.30 4.35 -15.17
N LEU A 117 17.98 5.06 -16.25
CA LEU A 117 17.04 4.56 -17.26
C LEU A 117 17.74 3.47 -18.07
N GLN A 118 17.26 2.23 -17.95
CA GLN A 118 17.82 1.04 -18.58
C GLN A 118 17.15 0.77 -19.93
N ALA A 119 15.83 0.91 -20.00
CA ALA A 119 15.06 0.81 -21.23
C ALA A 119 13.90 1.81 -21.21
N SER A 120 13.68 2.52 -22.31
CA SER A 120 12.59 3.50 -22.42
C SER A 120 11.50 3.00 -23.34
N ASN A 121 10.25 3.37 -23.07
CA ASN A 121 9.11 3.10 -23.93
C ASN A 121 8.94 1.61 -24.31
N VAL A 122 9.26 0.69 -23.40
CA VAL A 122 9.08 -0.75 -23.59
C VAL A 122 7.59 -1.03 -23.74
N ALA A 123 7.22 -1.94 -24.64
CA ALA A 123 5.84 -2.38 -24.76
C ALA A 123 5.37 -2.96 -23.43
N PHE A 124 4.21 -2.54 -22.93
CA PHE A 124 3.74 -2.97 -21.63
C PHE A 124 2.78 -4.17 -21.79
N PRO A 125 3.11 -5.39 -21.28
CA PRO A 125 2.28 -6.57 -21.46
C PRO A 125 0.88 -6.38 -20.89
N GLY A 126 -0.14 -6.70 -21.69
CA GLY A 126 -1.54 -6.60 -21.28
C GLY A 126 -2.11 -5.18 -21.27
N SER A 127 -1.35 -4.14 -21.61
CA SER A 127 -1.91 -2.79 -21.74
C SER A 127 -3.04 -2.77 -22.76
N THR A 128 -4.19 -2.27 -22.34
CA THR A 128 -5.39 -2.14 -23.20
C THR A 128 -5.32 -0.95 -24.15
N GLU A 129 -4.45 0.03 -23.87
CA GLU A 129 -4.36 1.30 -24.62
C GLU A 129 -2.97 1.56 -25.21
N GLY A 130 -2.11 0.53 -25.25
CA GLY A 130 -0.76 0.63 -25.82
C GLY A 130 0.19 1.51 -25.00
N GLU A 131 -0.07 1.64 -23.70
CA GLU A 131 0.82 2.34 -22.76
C GLU A 131 2.22 1.74 -22.82
N LYS A 132 3.22 2.54 -22.45
CA LYS A 132 4.62 2.15 -22.46
C LYS A 132 5.24 2.25 -21.08
N MET A 133 6.22 1.40 -20.82
CA MET A 133 6.95 1.36 -19.56
C MET A 133 8.38 1.87 -19.76
N ASP A 134 8.81 2.76 -18.88
CA ASP A 134 10.23 3.08 -18.67
C ASP A 134 10.75 2.17 -17.55
N ILE A 135 11.86 1.47 -17.82
CA ILE A 135 12.51 0.56 -16.88
C ILE A 135 13.75 1.25 -16.32
N TYR A 136 13.79 1.39 -15.01
CA TYR A 136 14.92 1.93 -14.27
C TYR A 136 15.66 0.83 -13.53
N ILE A 137 16.94 1.06 -13.28
CA ILE A 137 17.82 0.18 -12.52
C ILE A 137 18.60 0.99 -11.48
N HIS A 138 18.83 0.41 -10.31
CA HIS A 138 19.79 0.92 -9.34
C HIS A 138 20.57 -0.22 -8.69
N TYR A 139 21.67 0.09 -7.99
CA TYR A 139 22.58 -0.92 -7.44
C TYR A 139 22.56 -0.89 -5.92
N GLY A 140 21.92 -1.89 -5.29
CA GLY A 140 21.87 -2.04 -3.85
C GLY A 140 23.14 -2.67 -3.28
N GLY A 141 23.53 -2.26 -2.08
CA GLY A 141 24.68 -2.81 -1.38
C GLY A 141 24.41 -3.05 0.11
N LYS A 142 25.37 -3.72 0.75
CA LYS A 142 25.45 -3.92 2.19
C LYS A 142 25.74 -2.65 3.01
N PRO A 143 26.65 -1.75 2.57
CA PRO A 143 26.88 -0.52 3.34
C PRO A 143 25.66 0.39 3.27
N SER A 144 25.23 0.92 4.41
CA SER A 144 24.29 2.04 4.46
C SER A 144 25.04 3.38 4.52
N THR A 145 24.43 4.40 3.94
CA THR A 145 24.80 5.81 4.08
C THR A 145 23.61 6.59 4.65
N ALA A 146 23.76 7.91 4.83
CA ALA A 146 22.67 8.76 5.32
C ALA A 146 21.44 8.74 4.37
N ASP A 147 21.69 8.68 3.06
CA ASP A 147 20.65 8.80 2.02
C ASP A 147 20.41 7.49 1.25
N TYR A 148 21.11 6.41 1.63
CA TYR A 148 21.01 5.11 0.97
C TYR A 148 21.06 3.97 1.99
N PRO A 149 19.94 3.30 2.28
CA PRO A 149 19.95 2.20 3.24
C PRO A 149 20.67 0.96 2.68
N SER A 150 21.00 0.02 3.56
CA SER A 150 21.41 -1.32 3.10
C SER A 150 20.23 -2.00 2.44
N MET A 151 20.42 -2.53 1.23
CA MET A 151 19.34 -3.16 0.42
C MET A 151 19.63 -4.61 0.03
N THR A 152 20.79 -5.12 0.44
CA THR A 152 21.21 -6.52 0.30
C THR A 152 22.33 -6.78 1.30
N ASN A 153 22.65 -8.04 1.59
CA ASN A 153 23.84 -8.39 2.38
C ASN A 153 25.11 -8.60 1.53
N GLU A 154 25.02 -8.44 0.22
CA GLU A 154 26.13 -8.51 -0.74
C GLU A 154 26.37 -7.14 -1.40
N GLY A 155 27.28 -7.06 -2.37
CA GLY A 155 27.66 -5.80 -3.01
C GLY A 155 26.96 -5.60 -4.35
N CYS A 156 26.53 -4.37 -4.62
CA CYS A 156 26.09 -3.88 -5.94
C CYS A 156 25.05 -4.72 -6.67
N LEU A 157 24.09 -5.35 -6.00
CA LEU A 157 23.04 -6.13 -6.68
C LEU A 157 22.12 -5.20 -7.50
N PRO A 158 21.85 -5.48 -8.79
CA PRO A 158 20.97 -4.66 -9.59
C PRO A 158 19.52 -4.93 -9.21
N PHE A 159 18.75 -3.86 -9.06
CA PHE A 159 17.31 -3.93 -8.82
C PHE A 159 16.59 -3.04 -9.83
N HIS A 160 15.52 -3.58 -10.39
CA HIS A 160 14.73 -2.94 -11.42
C HIS A 160 13.38 -2.49 -10.89
N PHE A 161 12.87 -1.43 -11.48
CA PHE A 161 11.47 -1.05 -11.35
C PHE A 161 10.98 -0.39 -12.64
N GLY A 162 9.70 -0.61 -12.93
CA GLY A 162 9.01 -0.07 -14.10
C GLY A 162 8.13 1.11 -13.74
N ILE A 163 8.08 2.12 -14.61
CA ILE A 163 7.15 3.24 -14.51
C ILE A 163 6.34 3.36 -15.79
N VAL A 164 5.02 3.26 -15.67
CA VAL A 164 4.06 3.59 -16.74
C VAL A 164 3.42 4.94 -16.42
N LYS A 165 3.44 5.86 -17.38
CA LYS A 165 2.98 7.24 -17.24
C LYS A 165 1.79 7.48 -18.16
N THR A 166 0.60 7.65 -17.61
CA THR A 166 -0.58 8.05 -18.41
C THR A 166 -0.94 9.52 -18.22
N GLY A 167 -0.46 10.13 -17.13
CA GLY A 167 -0.66 11.54 -16.85
C GLY A 167 0.59 12.40 -17.06
N PRO A 168 0.41 13.73 -17.27
CA PRO A 168 1.52 14.63 -17.59
C PRO A 168 2.45 14.86 -16.39
N VAL A 169 3.72 15.15 -16.67
CA VAL A 169 4.65 15.67 -15.65
C VAL A 169 4.10 17.00 -15.10
N GLY A 170 4.07 17.15 -13.78
CA GLY A 170 3.44 18.28 -13.08
C GLY A 170 1.91 18.21 -12.95
N GLY A 171 1.29 17.08 -13.33
CA GLY A 171 -0.17 16.91 -13.36
C GLY A 171 -0.85 16.53 -12.04
N SER A 172 -0.11 16.43 -10.92
CA SER A 172 -0.62 15.91 -9.64
C SER A 172 -1.36 14.57 -9.80
N ASN A 173 -0.73 13.65 -10.54
CA ASN A 173 -1.31 12.37 -10.92
C ASN A 173 -1.47 11.46 -9.70
N VAL A 174 -2.52 10.63 -9.71
CA VAL A 174 -2.60 9.54 -8.73
C VAL A 174 -1.51 8.51 -8.99
N CYS A 175 -1.06 7.80 -7.96
CA CYS A 175 0.01 6.81 -8.12
C CYS A 175 -0.41 5.44 -7.61
N TYR A 176 -0.17 4.41 -8.43
CA TYR A 176 -0.39 3.01 -8.05
C TYR A 176 0.95 2.29 -7.95
N LEU A 177 1.23 1.70 -6.80
CA LEU A 177 2.41 0.90 -6.51
C LEU A 177 2.02 -0.56 -6.61
N LYS A 178 2.61 -1.27 -7.58
CA LYS A 178 2.34 -2.67 -7.86
C LYS A 178 3.44 -3.58 -7.32
N PHE A 179 3.00 -4.62 -6.62
CA PHE A 179 3.82 -5.68 -6.08
C PHE A 179 3.41 -7.02 -6.73
N HIS A 180 4.36 -7.69 -7.38
CA HIS A 180 4.13 -8.96 -8.05
C HIS A 180 4.02 -10.14 -7.08
N GLY A 181 3.35 -11.21 -7.52
CA GLY A 181 3.23 -12.46 -6.79
C GLY A 181 4.52 -13.30 -6.82
N GLY A 182 4.48 -14.47 -6.19
CA GLY A 182 5.60 -15.41 -6.21
C GLY A 182 5.90 -15.91 -7.62
N GLY A 183 7.19 -15.97 -7.99
CA GLY A 183 7.65 -16.31 -9.35
C GLY A 183 7.39 -15.23 -10.41
N GLY A 184 6.78 -14.10 -10.01
CA GLY A 184 6.53 -12.97 -10.90
C GLY A 184 7.71 -11.99 -11.03
N ASP A 185 7.45 -10.90 -11.74
CA ASP A 185 8.40 -9.81 -11.93
C ASP A 185 7.70 -8.45 -12.13
N PHE A 186 8.48 -7.36 -12.08
CA PHE A 186 8.00 -6.00 -12.22
C PHE A 186 7.37 -5.65 -13.59
N TYR A 187 7.63 -6.43 -14.63
CA TYR A 187 7.21 -6.16 -16.00
C TYR A 187 5.94 -6.96 -16.34
N ASN A 188 5.99 -8.29 -16.25
CA ASN A 188 4.90 -9.21 -16.58
C ASN A 188 3.73 -9.16 -15.58
N ASN A 189 3.96 -8.71 -14.34
CA ASN A 189 2.92 -8.61 -13.31
C ASN A 189 2.59 -7.16 -12.91
N SER A 190 2.88 -6.20 -13.77
CA SER A 190 2.48 -4.80 -13.55
C SER A 190 0.98 -4.55 -13.80
N ILE A 191 0.49 -3.34 -13.52
CA ILE A 191 -0.96 -3.00 -13.62
C ILE A 191 -1.36 -2.74 -15.07
N ALA A 192 -1.96 -3.74 -15.71
CA ALA A 192 -2.41 -3.71 -17.11
C ALA A 192 -3.58 -2.75 -17.36
N THR A 193 -4.45 -2.57 -16.37
CA THR A 193 -5.61 -1.69 -16.47
C THR A 193 -5.19 -0.25 -16.73
N HIS A 194 -5.76 0.35 -17.77
CA HIS A 194 -5.60 1.77 -18.02
C HIS A 194 -6.30 2.59 -16.94
N VAL A 195 -5.61 3.63 -16.46
CA VAL A 195 -6.18 4.61 -15.54
C VAL A 195 -5.72 5.99 -15.96
N ASP A 196 -6.67 6.85 -16.35
CA ASP A 196 -6.41 8.23 -16.72
C ASP A 196 -5.68 8.99 -15.61
N GLN A 197 -4.74 9.86 -16.02
CA GLN A 197 -3.98 10.77 -15.16
C GLN A 197 -3.33 10.05 -13.98
N SER A 198 -2.66 8.93 -14.27
CA SER A 198 -2.00 8.11 -13.26
C SER A 198 -0.55 7.78 -13.62
N TRP A 199 0.21 7.46 -12.58
CA TRP A 199 1.54 6.89 -12.68
C TRP A 199 1.50 5.52 -11.99
N LYS A 200 1.89 4.47 -12.72
CA LYS A 200 1.93 3.10 -12.20
C LYS A 200 3.39 2.70 -12.02
N ILE A 201 3.80 2.45 -10.79
CA ILE A 201 5.15 2.01 -10.43
C ILE A 201 5.08 0.53 -10.11
N SER A 202 5.93 -0.28 -10.76
CA SER A 202 6.01 -1.71 -10.51
C SER A 202 7.41 -2.03 -10.03
N PHE A 203 7.51 -2.48 -8.78
CA PHE A 203 8.80 -2.82 -8.16
C PHE A 203 9.14 -4.28 -8.43
N ASP A 204 10.42 -4.63 -8.38
CA ASP A 204 10.89 -6.03 -8.41
C ASP A 204 11.28 -6.49 -7.00
N ASP A 205 10.89 -7.71 -6.64
CA ASP A 205 11.37 -8.44 -5.47
C ASP A 205 12.16 -9.65 -5.93
N TRP A 206 13.41 -9.41 -6.34
CA TRP A 206 14.27 -10.42 -6.90
C TRP A 206 15.62 -10.48 -6.18
N ILE A 207 16.09 -11.69 -5.90
CA ILE A 207 17.49 -12.00 -5.59
C ILE A 207 17.96 -13.21 -6.41
N PRO A 208 19.26 -13.32 -6.70
CA PRO A 208 19.79 -14.37 -7.57
C PRO A 208 19.40 -15.79 -7.18
N ALA A 209 19.56 -16.19 -5.92
CA ALA A 209 19.24 -17.48 -5.28
C ALA A 209 18.76 -18.62 -6.20
N THR A 210 19.55 -18.93 -7.25
CA THR A 210 19.07 -19.70 -8.40
C THR A 210 18.87 -21.18 -8.08
N GLY A 211 19.40 -21.63 -6.94
CA GLY A 211 19.15 -22.98 -6.42
C GLY A 211 17.78 -23.13 -5.77
N ILE A 212 17.10 -22.02 -5.42
CA ILE A 212 15.72 -22.04 -4.92
C ILE A 212 14.75 -22.04 -6.09
N ASP A 213 14.99 -21.15 -7.05
CA ASP A 213 14.20 -20.97 -8.26
C ASP A 213 15.16 -20.63 -9.41
N PRO A 214 15.14 -21.33 -10.56
CA PRO A 214 16.03 -21.05 -11.68
C PRO A 214 16.05 -19.60 -12.15
N GLY A 215 14.94 -18.87 -12.03
CA GLY A 215 14.83 -17.46 -12.40
C GLY A 215 15.29 -16.48 -11.31
N GLY A 216 15.78 -17.00 -10.19
CA GLY A 216 15.94 -16.30 -8.92
C GLY A 216 14.64 -16.24 -8.12
N THR A 217 14.74 -15.81 -6.87
CA THR A 217 13.63 -15.89 -5.91
C THR A 217 13.26 -14.52 -5.37
N ASN A 218 12.11 -14.45 -4.70
CA ASN A 218 11.66 -13.24 -4.02
C ASN A 218 11.84 -13.36 -2.51
N THR A 219 11.89 -12.22 -1.85
CA THR A 219 12.20 -12.08 -0.42
C THR A 219 10.94 -11.86 0.43
N ARG A 220 9.78 -12.31 -0.09
CA ARG A 220 8.45 -12.10 0.50
C ARG A 220 8.14 -10.62 0.76
N TRP A 221 8.66 -9.73 -0.08
CA TRP A 221 8.55 -8.28 0.00
C TRP A 221 9.10 -7.65 1.29
N LEU A 222 9.92 -8.40 2.02
CA LEU A 222 10.50 -7.94 3.28
C LEU A 222 12.03 -7.92 3.22
N GLY A 223 12.66 -9.08 3.01
CA GLY A 223 14.10 -9.25 3.06
C GLY A 223 14.51 -10.65 3.51
N TYR A 224 15.60 -10.77 4.26
CA TYR A 224 16.17 -12.07 4.68
C TYR A 224 17.23 -11.90 5.77
N VAL A 225 17.63 -13.01 6.42
CA VAL A 225 18.69 -13.01 7.43
C VAL A 225 20.01 -12.50 6.85
N GLU A 226 20.72 -11.64 7.57
CA GLU A 226 21.95 -11.00 7.09
C GLU A 226 23.10 -11.97 6.74
N SER A 227 23.03 -13.22 7.21
CA SER A 227 24.01 -14.27 6.94
C SER A 227 23.73 -15.11 5.69
N LEU A 228 22.59 -14.92 5.02
CA LEU A 228 22.18 -15.73 3.87
C LEU A 228 23.12 -15.53 2.66
N ASN A 229 23.67 -16.61 2.12
CA ASN A 229 24.42 -16.51 0.87
C ASN A 229 23.46 -16.50 -0.33
N ILE A 230 23.02 -15.32 -0.76
CA ILE A 230 22.01 -15.17 -1.83
C ILE A 230 22.44 -15.73 -3.20
N TYR A 231 23.71 -16.08 -3.41
CA TYR A 231 24.19 -16.70 -4.64
C TYR A 231 24.28 -18.24 -4.56
N LYS A 232 24.19 -18.80 -3.36
CA LYS A 232 24.29 -20.25 -3.11
C LYS A 232 23.07 -20.84 -2.42
N ALA A 233 22.15 -20.00 -1.96
CA ALA A 233 20.91 -20.45 -1.37
C ALA A 233 20.13 -21.32 -2.35
N ASP A 234 19.64 -22.44 -1.85
CA ASP A 234 18.90 -23.44 -2.60
C ASP A 234 17.79 -24.06 -1.74
N GLY A 235 16.95 -24.92 -2.34
CA GLY A 235 15.87 -25.60 -1.62
C GLY A 235 16.32 -26.55 -0.49
N GLN A 236 17.63 -26.78 -0.33
CA GLN A 236 18.22 -27.61 0.73
C GLN A 236 18.92 -26.78 1.81
N SER A 237 18.96 -25.45 1.66
CA SER A 237 19.56 -24.54 2.62
C SER A 237 18.81 -24.66 3.96
N LEU A 238 19.57 -24.76 5.05
CA LEU A 238 19.00 -24.90 6.37
C LEU A 238 18.41 -23.56 6.84
N PRO A 239 17.28 -23.57 7.58
CA PRO A 239 16.78 -22.38 8.25
C PRO A 239 17.86 -21.78 9.17
N PRO A 240 18.10 -20.45 9.13
CA PRO A 240 19.03 -19.81 10.05
C PRO A 240 18.53 -19.93 11.48
N VAL A 241 19.45 -20.19 12.40
CA VAL A 241 19.16 -20.32 13.85
C VAL A 241 19.61 -19.10 14.66
N SER A 242 20.22 -18.11 14.01
CA SER A 242 20.69 -16.88 14.62
C SER A 242 20.85 -15.77 13.58
N GLY A 243 21.05 -14.54 14.04
CA GLY A 243 21.21 -13.34 13.21
C GLY A 243 19.99 -12.43 13.27
N VAL A 244 19.98 -11.43 12.39
CA VAL A 244 18.90 -10.46 12.23
C VAL A 244 18.31 -10.60 10.83
N VAL A 245 16.99 -10.67 10.74
CA VAL A 245 16.28 -10.57 9.46
C VAL A 245 16.19 -9.10 9.07
N ARG A 246 16.91 -8.73 8.02
CA ARG A 246 16.97 -7.34 7.56
C ARG A 246 15.83 -7.07 6.59
N GLY A 247 15.14 -5.94 6.77
CA GLY A 247 14.11 -5.44 5.87
C GLY A 247 14.67 -4.89 4.55
N TYR A 248 15.60 -5.60 3.91
CA TYR A 248 16.32 -5.14 2.72
C TYR A 248 15.40 -4.71 1.58
N THR A 249 14.36 -5.49 1.29
CA THR A 249 13.40 -5.20 0.22
C THR A 249 12.46 -4.07 0.61
N LEU A 250 12.03 -4.00 1.87
CA LEU A 250 11.25 -2.87 2.37
C LEU A 250 12.04 -1.56 2.31
N ALA A 251 13.32 -1.58 2.66
CA ALA A 251 14.21 -0.44 2.58
C ALA A 251 14.42 0.00 1.12
N ARG A 252 14.58 -0.96 0.20
CA ARG A 252 14.66 -0.72 -1.24
C ARG A 252 13.42 -0.03 -1.79
N VAL A 253 12.24 -0.60 -1.57
CA VAL A 253 10.96 -0.05 -2.06
C VAL A 253 10.75 1.38 -1.56
N ASN A 254 11.06 1.65 -0.28
CA ASN A 254 10.96 3.01 0.25
C ASN A 254 11.94 3.98 -0.43
N TRP A 255 13.19 3.56 -0.63
CA TRP A 255 14.18 4.40 -1.32
C TRP A 255 13.81 4.63 -2.78
N GLU A 256 13.36 3.61 -3.51
CA GLU A 256 12.93 3.74 -4.90
C GLU A 256 11.76 4.72 -4.99
N LEU A 257 10.75 4.59 -4.12
CA LEU A 257 9.64 5.54 -4.06
C LEU A 257 10.11 6.97 -3.76
N ASP A 258 10.96 7.15 -2.75
CA ASP A 258 11.46 8.47 -2.37
C ASP A 258 12.33 9.08 -3.49
N TRP A 259 13.12 8.27 -4.21
CA TRP A 259 13.86 8.68 -5.40
C TRP A 259 12.90 9.14 -6.52
N ILE A 260 11.87 8.35 -6.84
CA ILE A 260 10.85 8.69 -7.84
C ILE A 260 10.19 10.03 -7.48
N LEU A 261 9.74 10.19 -6.23
CA LEU A 261 9.13 11.43 -5.78
C LEU A 261 10.11 12.61 -5.89
N SER A 262 11.37 12.44 -5.49
CA SER A 262 12.38 13.50 -5.62
C SER A 262 12.69 13.87 -7.07
N LYS A 263 12.64 12.89 -7.98
CA LYS A 263 12.98 13.07 -9.40
C LYS A 263 11.92 13.84 -10.16
N TRP A 264 10.64 13.60 -9.85
CA TRP A 264 9.52 14.15 -10.62
C TRP A 264 8.65 15.16 -9.87
N ASN A 265 8.67 15.20 -8.54
CA ASN A 265 8.06 16.30 -7.79
C ASN A 265 9.07 17.43 -7.64
N THR A 266 8.75 18.59 -8.20
CA THR A 266 9.62 19.76 -8.16
C THR A 266 9.07 20.80 -7.20
N PRO A 267 9.86 21.78 -6.74
CA PRO A 267 9.34 22.90 -5.96
C PRO A 267 8.23 23.68 -6.68
N GLY A 268 8.17 23.62 -8.02
CA GLY A 268 7.16 24.31 -8.84
C GLY A 268 5.87 23.52 -9.05
N GLY A 269 5.76 22.29 -8.55
CA GLY A 269 4.55 21.47 -8.70
C GLY A 269 4.79 19.98 -8.50
N LEU A 270 3.73 19.29 -8.08
CA LEU A 270 3.72 17.84 -7.90
C LEU A 270 3.41 17.15 -9.23
N THR A 271 4.25 16.21 -9.63
CA THR A 271 3.90 15.25 -10.69
C THR A 271 3.06 14.12 -10.14
N ILE A 272 3.40 13.63 -8.96
CA ILE A 272 2.66 12.60 -8.22
C ILE A 272 2.00 13.25 -7.01
N ASP A 273 0.69 13.07 -6.90
CA ASP A 273 -0.06 13.43 -5.70
C ASP A 273 0.25 12.44 -4.57
N THR A 274 1.09 12.87 -3.63
CA THR A 274 1.48 12.07 -2.47
C THR A 274 0.32 11.76 -1.53
N ASN A 275 -0.82 12.45 -1.66
CA ASN A 275 -2.01 12.16 -0.88
C ASN A 275 -2.86 11.04 -1.48
N ARG A 276 -2.60 10.64 -2.73
CA ARG A 276 -3.35 9.65 -3.51
C ARG A 276 -2.40 8.61 -4.10
N MET A 277 -1.61 7.99 -3.22
CA MET A 277 -0.80 6.81 -3.53
C MET A 277 -1.51 5.55 -3.07
N TYR A 278 -1.57 4.54 -3.93
CA TYR A 278 -2.35 3.32 -3.76
C TYR A 278 -1.45 2.09 -3.86
N LEU A 279 -1.72 1.08 -3.04
CA LEU A 279 -0.98 -0.18 -3.03
C LEU A 279 -1.78 -1.24 -3.78
N VAL A 280 -1.14 -2.06 -4.62
CA VAL A 280 -1.80 -3.16 -5.34
C VAL A 280 -0.90 -4.39 -5.29
N GLY A 281 -1.42 -5.52 -4.79
CA GLY A 281 -0.68 -6.76 -4.63
C GLY A 281 -1.51 -7.98 -5.04
N ALA A 282 -0.83 -9.04 -5.48
CA ALA A 282 -1.45 -10.35 -5.68
C ALA A 282 -0.54 -11.44 -5.11
N SER A 283 -1.11 -12.48 -4.50
CA SER A 283 -0.36 -13.56 -3.86
C SER A 283 0.67 -12.99 -2.87
N GLN A 284 1.95 -13.33 -3.01
CA GLN A 284 3.04 -12.79 -2.19
C GLN A 284 3.16 -11.26 -2.27
N GLY A 285 2.76 -10.61 -3.37
CA GLY A 285 2.70 -9.15 -3.48
C GLY A 285 1.80 -8.47 -2.46
N CYS A 286 0.81 -9.20 -1.93
CA CYS A 286 -0.02 -8.71 -0.85
C CYS A 286 0.76 -8.54 0.47
N ALA A 287 1.88 -9.25 0.66
CA ALA A 287 2.75 -9.04 1.82
C ALA A 287 3.30 -7.61 1.84
N ALA A 288 3.74 -7.07 0.69
CA ALA A 288 4.13 -5.66 0.58
C ALA A 288 2.98 -4.72 0.93
N VAL A 289 1.78 -4.98 0.40
CA VAL A 289 0.58 -4.15 0.69
C VAL A 289 0.31 -4.11 2.20
N LEU A 290 0.33 -5.26 2.87
CA LEU A 290 0.11 -5.38 4.31
C LEU A 290 1.24 -4.69 5.10
N LEU A 291 2.50 -5.00 4.80
CA LEU A 291 3.66 -4.43 5.48
C LEU A 291 3.68 -2.89 5.38
N LEU A 292 3.55 -2.34 4.18
CA LEU A 292 3.55 -0.89 3.96
C LEU A 292 2.35 -0.20 4.61
N SER A 293 1.19 -0.86 4.64
CA SER A 293 -0.01 -0.36 5.32
C SER A 293 0.16 -0.32 6.84
N MET A 294 0.91 -1.26 7.45
CA MET A 294 1.10 -1.31 8.90
C MET A 294 2.31 -0.51 9.40
N ILE A 295 3.37 -0.43 8.60
CA ILE A 295 4.64 0.23 8.97
C ILE A 295 4.62 1.71 8.61
N THR A 296 4.10 2.05 7.43
CA THR A 296 4.04 3.43 6.91
C THR A 296 2.64 3.84 6.44
N PRO A 297 1.58 3.67 7.27
CA PRO A 297 0.19 3.93 6.86
C PRO A 297 -0.07 5.35 6.34
N TRP A 298 0.72 6.32 6.78
CA TRP A 298 0.59 7.73 6.40
C TRP A 298 1.03 8.04 4.97
N LYS A 299 1.71 7.12 4.28
CA LYS A 299 2.10 7.31 2.86
C LYS A 299 0.98 6.94 1.88
N PHE A 300 0.04 6.09 2.27
CA PHE A 300 -0.87 5.43 1.32
C PHE A 300 -2.34 5.70 1.63
N ALA A 301 -3.14 5.91 0.59
CA ALA A 301 -4.57 6.20 0.69
C ALA A 301 -5.42 4.93 0.81
N ALA A 302 -5.12 3.94 -0.03
CA ALA A 302 -5.82 2.65 -0.05
C ALA A 302 -4.91 1.54 -0.57
N GLY A 303 -5.29 0.29 -0.32
CA GLY A 303 -4.62 -0.92 -0.77
C GLY A 303 -5.58 -1.95 -1.35
N ASN A 304 -5.18 -2.63 -2.41
CA ASN A 304 -5.89 -3.72 -3.03
C ASN A 304 -5.07 -5.01 -3.03
N MET A 305 -5.70 -6.12 -2.66
CA MET A 305 -5.06 -7.42 -2.50
C MET A 305 -5.87 -8.53 -3.17
N THR A 306 -5.20 -9.37 -3.96
CA THR A 306 -5.79 -10.59 -4.51
C THR A 306 -5.08 -11.79 -3.92
N VAL A 307 -5.84 -12.70 -3.30
CA VAL A 307 -5.35 -13.93 -2.65
C VAL A 307 -4.12 -13.69 -1.74
N PRO A 308 -4.21 -12.78 -0.75
CA PRO A 308 -3.11 -12.49 0.17
C PRO A 308 -2.67 -13.72 0.98
N LYS A 309 -1.52 -13.68 1.66
CA LYS A 309 -1.21 -14.54 2.81
C LYS A 309 -1.13 -13.61 4.02
N TYR A 310 -2.04 -13.70 4.98
CA TYR A 310 -2.08 -12.76 6.11
C TYR A 310 -1.16 -13.18 7.26
N ASP A 311 -0.88 -14.49 7.38
CA ASP A 311 -0.12 -15.02 8.50
C ASP A 311 0.93 -16.04 8.03
N LEU A 312 2.20 -15.65 8.02
CA LEU A 312 3.32 -16.57 7.72
C LEU A 312 3.64 -17.53 8.88
N THR A 313 2.98 -17.41 10.02
CA THR A 313 3.15 -18.25 11.23
C THR A 313 2.16 -19.39 11.32
N ALA A 314 1.27 -19.53 10.33
CA ALA A 314 0.23 -20.56 10.30
C ALA A 314 0.62 -21.71 9.34
N PRO A 315 1.45 -22.67 9.77
CA PRO A 315 1.87 -23.81 8.97
C PRO A 315 0.90 -25.00 9.05
N GLU A 316 -0.29 -24.81 9.61
CA GLU A 316 -1.27 -25.88 9.82
C GLU A 316 -2.63 -25.46 9.26
N ASP A 317 -2.78 -25.64 7.95
CA ASP A 317 -4.07 -25.60 7.27
C ASP A 317 -4.61 -27.02 7.08
N ALA A 318 -5.90 -27.19 7.33
CA ALA A 318 -6.60 -28.46 7.16
C ALA A 318 -6.50 -29.03 5.73
N ASN A 319 -6.38 -28.18 4.72
CA ASN A 319 -6.14 -28.61 3.34
C ASN A 319 -4.70 -29.14 3.20
N PRO A 320 -4.50 -30.45 2.96
CA PRO A 320 -3.17 -31.04 2.87
C PRO A 320 -2.34 -30.51 1.69
N ASP A 321 -2.98 -29.91 0.68
CA ASP A 321 -2.29 -29.34 -0.48
C ASP A 321 -1.75 -27.92 -0.23
N CYS A 322 -2.09 -27.32 0.92
CA CYS A 322 -1.61 -26.00 1.34
C CYS A 322 -0.08 -25.90 1.29
N LYS A 323 0.48 -25.01 0.46
CA LYS A 323 1.95 -24.89 0.30
C LYS A 323 2.68 -24.35 1.53
N PHE A 324 1.94 -23.75 2.47
CA PHE A 324 2.47 -23.32 3.75
C PHE A 324 2.35 -24.39 4.85
N ASN A 325 1.74 -25.54 4.59
CA ASN A 325 1.75 -26.64 5.56
C ASN A 325 3.15 -27.13 5.86
N GLU A 326 3.37 -27.72 7.04
CA GLU A 326 4.64 -28.34 7.42
C GLU A 326 5.18 -29.25 6.29
N GLY A 327 6.43 -29.00 5.87
CA GLY A 327 7.05 -29.71 4.75
C GLY A 327 6.70 -29.17 3.34
N GLY A 328 5.74 -28.25 3.23
CA GLY A 328 5.37 -27.55 2.00
C GLY A 328 6.48 -26.67 1.43
N SER A 329 6.43 -26.39 0.13
CA SER A 329 7.49 -25.64 -0.55
C SER A 329 7.56 -24.18 -0.10
N ALA A 330 6.41 -23.52 0.13
CA ALA A 330 6.37 -22.12 0.49
C ALA A 330 6.89 -21.87 1.91
N VAL A 331 6.54 -22.75 2.87
CA VAL A 331 7.08 -22.67 4.24
C VAL A 331 8.58 -22.96 4.27
N LYS A 332 9.06 -23.99 3.57
CA LYS A 332 10.50 -24.31 3.47
C LYS A 332 11.31 -23.14 2.94
N GLN A 333 10.85 -22.53 1.84
CA GLN A 333 11.51 -21.35 1.27
C GLN A 333 11.50 -20.16 2.23
N THR A 334 10.37 -19.91 2.91
CA THR A 334 10.27 -18.82 3.89
C THR A 334 11.24 -19.03 5.06
N ARG A 335 11.35 -20.28 5.55
CA ARG A 335 12.28 -20.63 6.63
C ARG A 335 13.75 -20.47 6.22
N ILE A 336 14.12 -20.60 4.94
CA ILE A 336 15.49 -20.28 4.47
C ILE A 336 15.83 -18.81 4.71
N PHE A 337 14.86 -17.91 4.54
CA PHE A 337 15.07 -16.47 4.73
C PHE A 337 14.99 -16.03 6.19
N PHE A 338 14.06 -16.61 6.95
CA PHE A 338 13.60 -16.05 8.24
C PHE A 338 13.93 -16.90 9.46
N GLY A 339 14.38 -18.14 9.27
CA GLY A 339 14.47 -19.13 10.33
C GLY A 339 13.15 -19.85 10.53
N ASP A 340 13.10 -20.75 11.51
CA ASP A 340 11.89 -21.47 11.88
C ASP A 340 11.01 -20.62 12.83
N GLU A 341 9.70 -20.56 12.56
CA GLU A 341 8.73 -19.77 13.32
C GLU A 341 8.55 -20.22 14.76
N ASN A 342 8.70 -21.51 15.04
CA ASN A 342 8.47 -22.09 16.36
C ASN A 342 9.77 -22.16 17.18
N ILE A 343 10.91 -22.28 16.51
CA ILE A 343 12.20 -22.47 17.17
C ILE A 343 12.96 -21.16 17.30
N THR A 344 13.01 -20.35 16.24
CA THR A 344 13.97 -19.23 16.15
C THR A 344 13.31 -17.87 16.22
N ASN A 345 12.23 -17.65 15.45
CA ASN A 345 11.53 -16.36 15.28
C ASN A 345 12.46 -15.15 15.46
N LEU A 346 13.42 -15.03 14.53
CA LEU A 346 14.54 -14.09 14.63
C LEU A 346 14.07 -12.63 14.71
N TYR A 347 14.86 -11.78 15.37
CA TYR A 347 14.61 -10.34 15.38
C TYR A 347 14.80 -9.74 13.99
N THR A 348 14.02 -8.69 13.71
CA THR A 348 14.18 -7.84 12.53
C THR A 348 14.94 -6.56 12.89
N ASP A 349 15.29 -5.76 11.88
CA ASP A 349 15.73 -4.37 12.06
C ASP A 349 14.58 -3.36 11.90
N ILE A 350 13.33 -3.82 11.87
CA ILE A 350 12.14 -2.98 11.72
C ILE A 350 11.60 -2.67 13.13
N PRO A 351 11.55 -1.38 13.52
CA PRO A 351 11.10 -1.02 14.85
C PRO A 351 9.57 -1.17 14.98
N ILE A 352 9.12 -1.61 16.15
CA ILE A 352 7.68 -1.78 16.47
C ILE A 352 6.96 -0.44 16.40
N LEU A 353 7.59 0.60 16.92
CA LEU A 353 7.14 1.99 16.82
C LEU A 353 8.21 2.80 16.07
N PRO A 354 7.83 3.71 15.16
CA PRO A 354 8.79 4.60 14.51
C PRO A 354 9.71 5.29 15.54
N GLY A 355 11.03 5.18 15.35
CA GLY A 355 12.05 5.76 16.24
C GLY A 355 12.29 5.00 17.56
N GLY A 356 11.61 3.88 17.80
CA GLY A 356 11.82 3.06 19.00
C GLY A 356 13.03 2.12 18.90
N ASN A 357 13.52 1.66 20.05
CA ASN A 357 14.62 0.67 20.16
C ASN A 357 14.13 -0.79 20.30
N ASN A 358 12.81 -1.00 20.19
CA ASN A 358 12.20 -2.33 20.19
C ASN A 358 11.90 -2.72 18.75
N TYR A 359 12.33 -3.92 18.36
CA TYR A 359 12.21 -4.44 17.01
C TYR A 359 11.25 -5.62 16.98
N PHE A 360 10.54 -5.78 15.87
CA PHE A 360 9.69 -6.96 15.68
C PHE A 360 10.53 -8.23 15.63
N ARG A 361 9.97 -9.34 16.09
CA ARG A 361 10.37 -10.65 15.58
C ARG A 361 9.71 -10.88 14.23
N ILE A 362 10.40 -11.61 13.35
CA ILE A 362 10.02 -11.73 11.95
C ILE A 362 8.61 -12.29 11.75
N TYR A 363 8.25 -13.33 12.49
CA TYR A 363 6.93 -13.96 12.38
C TYR A 363 5.84 -13.14 13.07
N ASP A 364 6.17 -12.31 14.06
CA ASP A 364 5.23 -11.33 14.62
C ASP A 364 4.92 -10.23 13.60
N LEU A 365 5.94 -9.75 12.88
CA LEU A 365 5.77 -8.76 11.80
C LEU A 365 4.98 -9.32 10.61
N ALA A 366 5.23 -10.58 10.26
CA ALA A 366 4.54 -11.26 9.16
C ALA A 366 3.17 -11.85 9.55
N ASN A 367 2.72 -11.62 10.78
CA ASN A 367 1.38 -11.94 11.24
C ASN A 367 0.50 -10.69 11.19
N SER A 368 -0.36 -10.61 10.17
CA SER A 368 -1.24 -9.46 9.97
C SER A 368 -2.30 -9.33 11.04
N ASN A 369 -2.67 -10.44 11.72
CA ASN A 369 -3.59 -10.41 12.87
C ASN A 369 -2.94 -9.65 14.02
N TYR A 370 -1.69 -10.02 14.33
CA TYR A 370 -0.91 -9.36 15.38
C TYR A 370 -0.66 -7.89 15.07
N THR A 371 -0.22 -7.57 13.85
CA THR A 371 0.08 -6.18 13.48
C THR A 371 -1.18 -5.31 13.39
N LEU A 372 -2.33 -5.83 12.95
CA LEU A 372 -3.61 -5.13 13.04
C LEU A 372 -3.96 -4.76 14.47
N GLN A 373 -3.84 -5.71 15.41
CA GLN A 373 -4.15 -5.45 16.82
C GLN A 373 -3.22 -4.39 17.42
N LEU A 374 -1.92 -4.48 17.12
CA LEU A 374 -0.93 -3.49 17.54
C LEU A 374 -1.23 -2.09 16.96
N ARG A 375 -1.82 -2.03 15.77
CA ARG A 375 -2.15 -0.81 15.04
C ARG A 375 -3.63 -0.40 15.11
N LYS A 376 -4.44 -1.02 15.98
CA LYS A 376 -5.89 -0.79 16.05
C LYS A 376 -6.28 0.69 16.24
N ASN A 377 -5.44 1.47 16.93
CA ASN A 377 -5.69 2.88 17.22
C ASN A 377 -5.16 3.86 16.16
N ILE A 378 -4.39 3.39 15.17
CA ILE A 378 -3.94 4.25 14.07
C ILE A 378 -4.85 4.07 12.85
N SER A 379 -4.91 5.10 12.01
CA SER A 379 -5.69 5.02 10.77
C SER A 379 -4.85 4.39 9.67
N LEU A 380 -5.18 3.14 9.32
CA LEU A 380 -4.60 2.45 8.18
C LEU A 380 -5.12 3.03 6.85
N PRO A 381 -4.52 2.69 5.70
CA PRO A 381 -5.19 2.85 4.40
C PRO A 381 -6.49 2.05 4.37
N PHE A 382 -7.43 2.43 3.50
CA PHE A 382 -8.59 1.58 3.22
C PHE A 382 -8.11 0.32 2.48
N LEU A 383 -8.42 -0.88 2.98
CA LEU A 383 -7.92 -2.14 2.40
C LEU A 383 -9.06 -2.94 1.78
N SER A 384 -8.94 -3.26 0.49
CA SER A 384 -9.80 -4.25 -0.17
C SER A 384 -9.03 -5.55 -0.41
N ALA A 385 -9.67 -6.68 -0.21
CA ALA A 385 -9.10 -7.98 -0.53
C ALA A 385 -10.12 -8.94 -1.11
N VAL A 386 -9.71 -9.77 -2.06
CA VAL A 386 -10.48 -10.93 -2.53
C VAL A 386 -9.71 -12.22 -2.29
N ASN A 387 -10.36 -13.23 -1.72
CA ASN A 387 -9.75 -14.47 -1.25
C ASN A 387 -10.45 -15.69 -1.85
N GLY A 388 -9.73 -16.80 -2.01
CA GLY A 388 -10.29 -18.06 -2.50
C GLY A 388 -10.42 -19.10 -1.39
N LYS A 389 -11.61 -19.68 -1.23
CA LYS A 389 -11.81 -20.83 -0.33
C LYS A 389 -11.08 -22.09 -0.82
N ASN A 390 -10.91 -22.22 -2.14
CA ASN A 390 -10.14 -23.30 -2.77
C ASN A 390 -8.66 -22.93 -3.04
N ASP A 391 -8.15 -21.87 -2.41
CA ASP A 391 -6.76 -21.46 -2.57
C ASP A 391 -5.83 -22.42 -1.82
N ASP A 392 -5.15 -23.32 -2.54
CA ASP A 392 -4.20 -24.28 -1.98
C ASP A 392 -2.78 -23.71 -1.79
N TYR A 393 -2.57 -22.42 -2.06
CA TYR A 393 -1.26 -21.80 -1.96
C TYR A 393 -1.14 -20.94 -0.71
N THR A 394 -2.04 -19.97 -0.52
CA THR A 394 -2.08 -19.10 0.66
C THR A 394 -3.00 -19.65 1.75
N CYS A 395 -3.92 -20.53 1.36
CA CYS A 395 -4.75 -21.35 2.24
C CYS A 395 -5.85 -20.54 2.96
N TRP A 396 -6.95 -21.22 3.28
CA TRP A 396 -8.18 -20.57 3.74
C TRP A 396 -8.23 -20.37 5.25
N GLN A 397 -7.65 -21.28 6.03
CA GLN A 397 -7.86 -21.32 7.47
C GLN A 397 -7.37 -20.05 8.19
N GLU A 398 -6.26 -19.49 7.73
CA GLU A 398 -5.69 -18.26 8.28
C GLU A 398 -6.60 -17.02 8.09
N LYS A 399 -7.44 -17.03 7.03
CA LYS A 399 -8.35 -15.94 6.70
C LYS A 399 -9.34 -15.67 7.82
N ILE A 400 -9.80 -16.73 8.50
CA ILE A 400 -10.81 -16.63 9.55
C ILE A 400 -10.28 -15.81 10.73
N ALA A 401 -9.03 -16.05 11.17
CA ALA A 401 -8.41 -15.27 12.24
C ALA A 401 -8.20 -13.80 11.85
N PHE A 402 -7.85 -13.55 10.58
CA PHE A 402 -7.73 -12.20 10.04
C PHE A 402 -9.08 -11.47 9.97
N TYR A 403 -10.11 -12.14 9.50
CA TYR A 403 -11.49 -11.63 9.47
C TYR A 403 -11.99 -11.26 10.88
N ASN A 404 -11.71 -12.08 11.88
CA ASN A 404 -12.00 -11.74 13.27
C ASN A 404 -11.19 -10.51 13.74
N SER A 405 -9.93 -10.39 13.31
CA SER A 405 -9.06 -9.26 13.65
C SER A 405 -9.55 -7.95 13.05
N VAL A 406 -9.98 -7.94 11.78
CA VAL A 406 -10.51 -6.72 11.16
C VAL A 406 -11.81 -6.25 11.81
N GLN A 407 -12.69 -7.18 12.22
CA GLN A 407 -13.93 -6.84 12.94
C GLN A 407 -13.67 -6.31 14.35
N THR A 408 -12.71 -6.90 15.08
CA THR A 408 -12.39 -6.47 16.46
C THR A 408 -11.58 -5.18 16.52
N THR A 409 -10.74 -4.92 15.51
CA THR A 409 -9.96 -3.68 15.41
C THR A 409 -10.70 -2.56 14.69
N ASN A 410 -11.87 -2.84 14.11
CA ASN A 410 -12.62 -1.95 13.23
C ASN A 410 -11.75 -1.38 12.10
N ALA A 411 -10.91 -2.23 11.50
CA ALA A 411 -10.07 -1.83 10.39
C ALA A 411 -10.96 -1.43 9.20
N GLY A 412 -10.57 -0.40 8.46
CA GLY A 412 -11.35 0.04 7.31
C GLY A 412 -11.04 -0.78 6.06
N GLY A 413 -12.04 -1.46 5.52
CA GLY A 413 -11.84 -2.25 4.32
C GLY A 413 -13.07 -2.99 3.83
N ILE A 414 -12.85 -3.80 2.80
CA ILE A 414 -13.79 -4.77 2.25
C ILE A 414 -13.02 -6.07 2.05
N TRP A 415 -13.53 -7.18 2.57
CA TRP A 415 -12.91 -8.50 2.38
C TRP A 415 -13.91 -9.46 1.77
N GLU A 416 -13.68 -9.76 0.51
CA GLU A 416 -14.49 -10.62 -0.32
C GLU A 416 -13.87 -12.01 -0.40
N TRP A 417 -14.71 -13.01 -0.60
CA TRP A 417 -14.28 -14.35 -0.95
C TRP A 417 -15.26 -15.04 -1.89
N ASP A 418 -14.72 -15.97 -2.66
CA ASP A 418 -15.46 -16.94 -3.45
C ASP A 418 -14.70 -18.28 -3.49
N LEU A 419 -15.14 -19.19 -4.36
CA LEU A 419 -14.55 -20.52 -4.50
C LEU A 419 -13.28 -20.56 -5.37
N ARG A 420 -12.63 -19.41 -5.63
CA ARG A 420 -11.47 -19.40 -6.53
C ARG A 420 -10.29 -20.22 -6.01
N LYS A 421 -9.54 -20.78 -6.96
CA LYS A 421 -8.19 -21.31 -6.73
C LYS A 421 -7.15 -20.18 -6.74
N HIS A 422 -5.94 -20.47 -6.28
CA HIS A 422 -4.88 -19.46 -6.19
C HIS A 422 -4.53 -18.78 -7.53
N ASN A 423 -4.54 -19.55 -8.61
CA ASN A 423 -4.24 -19.08 -9.97
C ASN A 423 -5.39 -18.31 -10.63
N GLY A 424 -6.56 -18.23 -9.99
CA GLY A 424 -7.74 -17.58 -10.54
C GLY A 424 -8.31 -18.25 -11.80
N THR A 425 -8.10 -19.55 -12.04
CA THR A 425 -8.65 -20.20 -13.26
C THR A 425 -10.07 -20.72 -13.09
N GLU A 426 -10.54 -20.86 -11.87
CA GLU A 426 -11.84 -21.43 -11.52
C GLU A 426 -12.44 -20.67 -10.34
N GLY A 427 -13.77 -20.74 -10.16
CA GLY A 427 -14.46 -20.26 -8.95
C GLY A 427 -14.49 -18.74 -8.75
N ILE A 428 -14.06 -17.95 -9.75
CA ILE A 428 -14.11 -16.49 -9.69
C ILE A 428 -15.55 -16.01 -9.86
N LEU A 429 -16.05 -15.30 -8.86
CA LEU A 429 -17.32 -14.60 -8.89
C LEU A 429 -17.17 -13.12 -8.53
N TRP A 430 -16.19 -12.79 -7.70
CA TRP A 430 -15.77 -11.40 -7.50
C TRP A 430 -14.81 -10.97 -8.60
N GLY A 431 -15.13 -9.87 -9.28
CA GLY A 431 -14.23 -9.28 -10.26
C GLY A 431 -12.92 -8.81 -9.64
N SER A 432 -11.97 -8.41 -10.51
CA SER A 432 -10.83 -7.63 -10.01
C SER A 432 -11.35 -6.30 -9.48
N PHE A 433 -10.82 -5.87 -8.33
CA PHE A 433 -11.19 -4.59 -7.77
C PHE A 433 -10.93 -3.45 -8.76
N ASN A 434 -11.93 -2.62 -8.95
CA ASN A 434 -11.84 -1.50 -9.87
C ASN A 434 -10.82 -0.46 -9.34
N LEU A 435 -9.64 -0.38 -9.94
CA LEU A 435 -8.60 0.57 -9.52
C LEU A 435 -9.06 2.04 -9.56
N ALA A 436 -10.04 2.38 -10.40
CA ALA A 436 -10.61 3.72 -10.43
C ALA A 436 -11.40 4.05 -9.15
N SER A 437 -11.99 3.05 -8.47
CA SER A 437 -12.71 3.28 -7.21
C SER A 437 -11.76 3.68 -6.07
N MET A 438 -10.47 3.31 -6.13
CA MET A 438 -9.47 3.75 -5.15
C MET A 438 -9.29 5.27 -5.13
N LYS A 439 -9.61 5.97 -6.23
CA LYS A 439 -9.45 7.43 -6.37
C LYS A 439 -10.27 8.23 -5.35
N ARG A 440 -11.29 7.63 -4.74
CA ARG A 440 -12.07 8.27 -3.66
C ARG A 440 -11.29 8.46 -2.36
N PHE A 441 -10.22 7.69 -2.15
CA PHE A 441 -9.43 7.73 -0.92
C PHE A 441 -8.25 8.69 -1.04
N SER A 442 -7.95 9.36 0.08
CA SER A 442 -6.79 10.21 0.27
C SER A 442 -6.25 10.09 1.70
N ILE A 443 -4.96 10.41 1.94
CA ILE A 443 -4.42 10.53 3.31
C ILE A 443 -5.00 11.72 4.08
N HIS A 444 -5.59 12.69 3.37
CA HIS A 444 -6.23 13.88 3.94
C HIS A 444 -7.76 13.87 3.86
N VAL A 445 -8.37 12.69 3.67
CA VAL A 445 -9.83 12.54 3.67
C VAL A 445 -10.19 11.46 4.67
N SER A 446 -11.08 11.79 5.61
CA SER A 446 -11.63 10.82 6.56
C SER A 446 -12.59 9.86 5.86
N TYR A 447 -12.79 8.68 6.43
CA TYR A 447 -13.77 7.72 5.92
C TYR A 447 -14.38 6.89 7.07
N PRO A 448 -15.61 6.38 6.92
CA PRO A 448 -16.17 5.39 7.84
C PRO A 448 -15.51 4.02 7.61
N ALA A 449 -14.95 3.44 8.66
CA ALA A 449 -14.69 2.00 8.70
C ALA A 449 -15.90 1.30 9.31
N PHE A 450 -16.49 0.37 8.56
CA PHE A 450 -17.58 -0.46 9.04
C PHE A 450 -17.02 -1.64 9.86
N SER A 451 -17.86 -2.29 10.66
CA SER A 451 -17.57 -3.60 11.25
C SER A 451 -18.85 -4.22 11.82
N ASN A 452 -18.84 -5.53 12.08
CA ASN A 452 -19.96 -6.28 12.66
C ASN A 452 -21.28 -6.01 11.92
N THR A 453 -21.25 -6.01 10.58
CA THR A 453 -22.40 -5.64 9.77
C THR A 453 -23.38 -6.82 9.72
N SER A 454 -24.68 -6.59 9.88
CA SER A 454 -25.69 -7.66 9.80
C SER A 454 -25.87 -8.24 8.38
N LEU A 455 -25.19 -7.66 7.40
CA LEU A 455 -25.11 -8.14 6.02
C LEU A 455 -23.81 -8.89 5.73
N ASP A 456 -22.91 -8.99 6.71
CA ASP A 456 -21.68 -9.77 6.58
C ASP A 456 -22.04 -11.25 6.39
N ASN A 457 -21.45 -11.86 5.38
CA ASN A 457 -21.60 -13.28 5.12
C ASN A 457 -20.81 -14.12 6.13
N ASN A 458 -21.15 -15.41 6.26
CA ASN A 458 -20.43 -16.32 7.13
C ASN A 458 -19.20 -16.88 6.41
N PRO A 459 -17.95 -16.51 6.77
CA PRO A 459 -16.77 -17.08 6.14
C PRO A 459 -16.54 -18.55 6.53
N GLY A 460 -17.20 -19.04 7.58
CA GLY A 460 -16.97 -20.36 8.15
C GLY A 460 -16.06 -20.31 9.37
N ASP A 461 -15.57 -21.47 9.78
CA ASP A 461 -14.60 -21.67 10.84
C ASP A 461 -13.30 -22.31 10.35
N ALA A 462 -12.30 -22.29 11.22
CA ALA A 462 -10.97 -22.80 10.95
C ALA A 462 -10.80 -24.29 11.34
N THR A 463 -11.88 -25.03 11.58
CA THR A 463 -11.85 -26.36 12.21
C THR A 463 -12.20 -27.51 11.28
N VAL A 464 -12.53 -27.22 10.01
CA VAL A 464 -12.97 -28.21 9.03
C VAL A 464 -11.80 -29.06 8.52
N THR A 465 -11.63 -30.26 9.06
CA THR A 465 -10.49 -31.16 8.72
C THR A 465 -10.74 -32.10 7.53
N SER A 466 -11.87 -31.98 6.82
CA SER A 466 -12.24 -32.86 5.70
C SER A 466 -12.61 -32.03 4.47
N PRO A 467 -12.43 -32.54 3.23
CA PRO A 467 -12.84 -31.82 2.03
C PRO A 467 -14.29 -31.30 2.10
N PRO A 468 -14.55 -30.04 1.71
CA PRO A 468 -13.63 -29.16 0.98
C PRO A 468 -12.64 -28.35 1.85
N TYR A 469 -12.48 -28.70 3.13
CA TYR A 469 -11.58 -28.08 4.13
C TYR A 469 -11.98 -26.65 4.55
N TYR A 470 -13.22 -26.28 4.27
CA TYR A 470 -13.87 -25.06 4.73
C TYR A 470 -15.38 -25.30 4.87
N ASP A 471 -16.07 -24.40 5.56
CA ASP A 471 -17.53 -24.31 5.66
C ASP A 471 -18.00 -22.85 5.49
N GLY A 472 -19.23 -22.52 5.89
CA GLY A 472 -19.82 -21.18 5.70
C GLY A 472 -20.33 -20.93 4.27
N ASP A 473 -20.53 -19.66 3.91
CA ASP A 473 -21.03 -19.24 2.60
C ASP A 473 -19.95 -19.38 1.53
N ASP A 474 -20.25 -20.04 0.41
CA ASP A 474 -19.30 -20.24 -0.71
C ASP A 474 -18.77 -18.92 -1.30
N VAL A 475 -19.62 -17.89 -1.27
CA VAL A 475 -19.32 -16.54 -1.72
C VAL A 475 -19.82 -15.57 -0.68
N GLY A 476 -19.00 -14.60 -0.35
CA GLY A 476 -19.36 -13.64 0.67
C GLY A 476 -18.49 -12.40 0.70
N SER A 477 -18.90 -11.46 1.53
CA SER A 477 -18.09 -10.30 1.89
C SER A 477 -18.24 -9.97 3.36
N LEU A 478 -17.18 -9.41 3.93
CA LEU A 478 -17.21 -8.62 5.15
C LEU A 478 -17.15 -7.15 4.75
N GLN A 479 -18.07 -6.35 5.29
CA GLN A 479 -18.19 -4.91 5.09
C GLN A 479 -18.45 -4.48 3.63
N GLY A 480 -18.64 -5.42 2.70
CA GLY A 480 -18.84 -5.14 1.27
C GLY A 480 -20.24 -4.65 0.88
N SER A 481 -21.22 -4.75 1.79
CA SER A 481 -22.64 -4.42 1.49
C SER A 481 -23.10 -3.09 2.12
N VAL A 482 -22.17 -2.25 2.58
CA VAL A 482 -22.42 -0.91 3.10
C VAL A 482 -21.41 0.04 2.46
N ASP A 483 -21.89 1.21 2.02
CA ASP A 483 -21.06 2.26 1.43
C ASP A 483 -21.59 3.64 1.88
N TRP A 484 -20.91 4.69 1.44
CA TRP A 484 -21.20 6.06 1.77
C TRP A 484 -21.10 6.96 0.55
N VAL A 485 -21.65 8.17 0.67
CA VAL A 485 -21.60 9.19 -0.39
C VAL A 485 -20.49 10.17 -0.07
N ASP A 486 -19.40 10.17 -0.86
CA ASP A 486 -18.21 11.00 -0.59
C ASP A 486 -18.51 12.49 -0.45
N SER A 487 -19.42 13.02 -1.27
CA SER A 487 -19.80 14.45 -1.25
C SER A 487 -20.59 14.87 -0.01
N SER A 488 -21.06 13.93 0.80
CA SER A 488 -21.79 14.20 2.04
C SER A 488 -20.89 14.29 3.27
N LEU A 489 -19.59 13.99 3.10
CA LEU A 489 -18.62 13.98 4.18
C LEU A 489 -18.37 15.41 4.68
N VAL A 490 -18.53 15.59 5.99
CA VAL A 490 -18.05 16.77 6.72
C VAL A 490 -17.07 16.30 7.77
N ASP A 491 -15.88 16.88 7.79
CA ASP A 491 -14.84 16.64 8.79
C ASP A 491 -14.35 17.99 9.31
N SER A 492 -14.97 18.46 10.39
CA SER A 492 -14.67 19.73 11.06
C SER A 492 -14.26 19.50 12.51
N SER A 493 -13.76 20.53 13.19
CA SER A 493 -13.35 20.42 14.60
C SER A 493 -14.46 20.08 15.60
N TYR A 494 -15.73 20.16 15.20
CA TYR A 494 -16.88 19.93 16.08
C TYR A 494 -17.95 19.01 15.51
N LEU A 495 -17.90 18.69 14.21
CA LEU A 495 -18.84 17.84 13.50
C LEU A 495 -18.09 16.92 12.53
N TRP A 496 -18.38 15.63 12.65
CA TRP A 496 -18.17 14.65 11.60
C TRP A 496 -19.52 14.16 11.09
N GLN A 497 -19.73 14.16 9.77
CA GLN A 497 -21.00 13.77 9.16
C GLN A 497 -20.74 12.97 7.89
N ILE A 498 -21.59 11.99 7.61
CA ILE A 498 -21.60 11.32 6.32
C ILE A 498 -22.96 10.65 6.04
N GLN A 499 -23.33 10.54 4.76
CA GLN A 499 -24.46 9.74 4.30
C GLN A 499 -23.99 8.30 4.04
N ILE A 500 -24.63 7.34 4.69
CA ILE A 500 -24.34 5.90 4.59
C ILE A 500 -25.54 5.15 4.03
N HIS A 501 -25.33 4.09 3.26
CA HIS A 501 -26.38 3.27 2.67
C HIS A 501 -25.95 1.80 2.52
N THR A 502 -26.90 0.89 2.42
CA THR A 502 -26.63 -0.51 2.06
C THR A 502 -26.72 -0.71 0.55
N LEU A 503 -25.94 -1.62 -0.01
CA LEU A 503 -25.97 -1.91 -1.45
C LEU A 503 -25.93 -3.41 -1.76
N GLN A 504 -26.32 -3.77 -2.97
CA GLN A 504 -26.08 -5.10 -3.54
C GLN A 504 -24.91 -5.02 -4.51
N ASN A 505 -23.93 -5.88 -4.33
CA ASN A 505 -22.90 -6.08 -5.34
C ASN A 505 -23.39 -7.07 -6.38
N ILE A 506 -23.02 -6.84 -7.64
CA ILE A 506 -23.30 -7.74 -8.76
C ILE A 506 -22.02 -8.54 -9.01
N LEU A 507 -22.12 -9.85 -8.96
CA LEU A 507 -21.03 -10.77 -9.23
C LEU A 507 -20.85 -10.99 -10.75
N GLU A 508 -19.74 -11.58 -11.15
CA GLU A 508 -19.41 -11.86 -12.57
C GLU A 508 -20.43 -12.76 -13.27
N ASP A 509 -21.16 -13.60 -12.53
CA ASP A 509 -22.25 -14.44 -13.06
C ASP A 509 -23.62 -13.73 -13.10
N GLY A 510 -23.68 -12.45 -12.71
CA GLY A 510 -24.89 -11.64 -12.64
C GLY A 510 -25.73 -11.85 -11.37
N SER A 511 -25.34 -12.78 -10.49
CA SER A 511 -25.96 -12.91 -9.17
C SER A 511 -25.63 -11.72 -8.27
N ARG A 512 -26.33 -11.61 -7.14
CA ARG A 512 -26.25 -10.45 -6.23
C ARG A 512 -25.92 -10.87 -4.83
N ILE A 513 -25.07 -10.08 -4.15
CA ILE A 513 -24.80 -10.26 -2.72
C ILE A 513 -25.02 -8.92 -1.96
N PRO A 514 -25.87 -8.91 -0.91
CA PRO A 514 -26.81 -9.97 -0.55
C PRO A 514 -27.85 -10.16 -1.67
N ALA A 515 -28.42 -11.37 -1.79
CA ALA A 515 -29.43 -11.67 -2.80
C ALA A 515 -30.68 -10.77 -2.69
N VAL A 516 -31.04 -10.40 -1.45
CA VAL A 516 -32.11 -9.46 -1.12
C VAL A 516 -31.60 -8.48 -0.08
N LEU A 517 -31.78 -7.18 -0.32
CA LEU A 517 -31.54 -6.18 0.72
C LEU A 517 -32.70 -6.15 1.72
N PRO A 518 -32.44 -6.26 3.03
CA PRO A 518 -33.48 -6.04 4.03
C PRO A 518 -33.89 -4.56 4.06
N GLU A 519 -35.00 -4.25 4.74
CA GLU A 519 -35.43 -2.86 4.96
C GLU A 519 -34.33 -2.01 5.62
N SER A 520 -33.53 -2.64 6.49
CA SER A 520 -32.38 -2.00 7.13
C SER A 520 -31.35 -3.04 7.55
N ALA A 521 -30.10 -2.62 7.64
CA ALA A 521 -29.00 -3.35 8.27
C ALA A 521 -28.56 -2.65 9.55
N VAL A 522 -27.71 -3.32 10.34
CA VAL A 522 -26.95 -2.70 11.43
C VAL A 522 -25.46 -2.89 11.20
N THR A 523 -24.65 -1.90 11.56
CA THR A 523 -23.19 -1.94 11.46
C THR A 523 -22.56 -1.09 12.58
N ASP A 524 -21.34 -1.39 12.98
CA ASP A 524 -20.52 -0.51 13.78
C ASP A 524 -19.80 0.47 12.84
N ILE A 525 -19.69 1.75 13.22
CA ILE A 525 -19.03 2.79 12.41
C ILE A 525 -17.88 3.38 13.21
N THR A 526 -16.67 3.28 12.67
CA THR A 526 -15.46 3.89 13.22
C THR A 526 -14.96 5.02 12.33
N VAL A 527 -14.75 6.20 12.89
CA VAL A 527 -14.16 7.32 12.14
C VAL A 527 -12.67 7.07 11.94
N ARG A 528 -12.23 6.95 10.68
CA ARG A 528 -10.82 6.80 10.31
C ARG A 528 -10.33 8.01 9.54
N ARG A 529 -9.04 8.32 9.69
CA ARG A 529 -8.37 9.47 9.05
C ARG A 529 -9.08 10.80 9.26
N ALA A 530 -9.66 11.01 10.44
CA ALA A 530 -10.17 12.33 10.81
C ALA A 530 -9.05 13.38 10.72
N GLN A 531 -9.31 14.47 10.01
CA GLN A 531 -8.38 15.56 9.79
C GLN A 531 -8.64 16.68 10.79
N GLN A 532 -9.89 17.06 10.97
CA GLN A 532 -10.30 18.13 11.89
C GLN A 532 -11.05 17.57 13.09
N PHE A 533 -11.87 16.52 12.91
CA PHE A 533 -12.64 15.87 13.95
C PHE A 533 -11.77 14.91 14.81
N ARG A 534 -10.76 15.46 15.47
CA ARG A 534 -9.79 14.71 16.29
C ARG A 534 -9.23 15.55 17.43
N ASN A 535 -8.34 14.97 18.22
CA ASN A 535 -7.64 15.62 19.34
C ASN A 535 -8.57 16.10 20.47
N PHE A 536 -9.71 15.44 20.67
CA PHE A 536 -10.56 15.69 21.83
C PHE A 536 -9.86 15.21 23.11
N PRO A 537 -9.93 15.96 24.22
CA PRO A 537 -9.44 15.49 25.51
C PRO A 537 -10.05 14.14 25.92
N ALA A 538 -9.31 13.34 26.70
CA ALA A 538 -9.83 12.10 27.25
C ALA A 538 -11.11 12.34 28.06
N GLY A 539 -12.13 11.50 27.86
CA GLY A 539 -13.44 11.66 28.49
C GLY A 539 -14.34 12.71 27.85
N THR A 540 -13.91 13.37 26.75
CA THR A 540 -14.80 14.26 26.00
C THR A 540 -16.02 13.49 25.53
N SER A 541 -17.20 14.02 25.87
CA SER A 541 -18.48 13.44 25.49
C SER A 541 -18.84 13.84 24.06
N LEU A 542 -18.93 12.85 23.18
CA LEU A 542 -19.32 13.00 21.79
C LEU A 542 -20.73 12.42 21.61
N CYS A 543 -21.62 13.24 21.09
CA CYS A 543 -22.99 12.86 20.80
C CYS A 543 -23.10 12.46 19.33
N TRP A 544 -23.86 11.39 19.06
CA TRP A 544 -24.09 10.92 17.71
C TRP A 544 -25.58 10.84 17.41
N MET A 545 -25.92 11.02 16.14
CA MET A 545 -27.29 11.03 15.64
C MET A 545 -27.34 10.35 14.27
N ASN A 546 -28.43 9.63 14.03
CA ASN A 546 -28.69 8.94 12.78
C ASN A 546 -30.09 9.32 12.28
N PHE A 547 -30.17 9.92 11.10
CA PHE A 547 -31.41 10.42 10.52
C PHE A 547 -31.79 9.63 9.27
N TYR A 548 -33.06 9.22 9.19
CA TYR A 548 -33.64 8.56 8.03
C TYR A 548 -34.88 9.35 7.56
N HIS A 549 -34.89 9.78 6.30
CA HIS A 549 -35.89 10.74 5.76
C HIS A 549 -36.09 11.95 6.67
N GLY A 550 -34.99 12.46 7.20
CA GLY A 550 -34.98 13.59 8.13
C GLY A 550 -35.50 13.32 9.54
N LYS A 551 -36.02 12.12 9.82
CA LYS A 551 -36.43 11.70 11.16
C LYS A 551 -35.24 11.12 11.91
N LEU A 552 -35.03 11.59 13.14
CA LEU A 552 -34.06 10.98 14.05
C LEU A 552 -34.50 9.55 14.41
N ILE A 553 -33.73 8.54 13.99
CA ILE A 553 -34.03 7.12 14.22
C ILE A 553 -33.17 6.52 15.33
N GLN A 554 -31.97 7.04 15.55
CA GLN A 554 -31.09 6.64 16.65
C GLN A 554 -30.25 7.83 17.11
N SER A 555 -29.88 7.84 18.38
CA SER A 555 -28.90 8.78 18.93
C SER A 555 -28.26 8.18 20.18
N GLY A 556 -27.15 8.75 20.60
CA GLY A 556 -26.50 8.39 21.86
C GLY A 556 -25.25 9.21 22.11
N THR A 557 -24.43 8.71 23.03
CA THR A 557 -23.18 9.35 23.43
C THR A 557 -22.06 8.32 23.49
N VAL A 558 -20.85 8.74 23.15
CA VAL A 558 -19.60 7.98 23.30
C VAL A 558 -18.55 8.90 23.92
N LEU A 559 -17.63 8.35 24.72
CA LEU A 559 -16.53 9.11 25.28
C LEU A 559 -15.28 8.92 24.42
N GLN A 560 -14.53 10.01 24.18
CA GLN A 560 -13.19 9.88 23.62
C GLN A 560 -12.30 9.12 24.61
N GLN A 561 -11.75 7.99 24.14
CA GLN A 561 -10.84 7.14 24.90
C GLN A 561 -9.40 7.31 24.43
N TYR A 562 -8.45 6.92 25.28
CA TYR A 562 -7.02 6.90 24.99
C TYR A 562 -6.43 5.58 25.49
N GLU A 563 -5.48 5.03 24.74
CA GLU A 563 -4.59 3.95 25.18
C GLU A 563 -3.19 4.58 25.28
N ASP A 564 -2.71 4.71 26.52
CA ASP A 564 -1.58 5.57 26.88
C ASP A 564 -1.77 7.03 26.42
N THR A 565 -1.07 7.41 25.35
CA THR A 565 -1.12 8.76 24.75
C THR A 565 -1.79 8.78 23.38
N VAL A 566 -2.21 7.61 22.89
CA VAL A 566 -2.79 7.46 21.55
C VAL A 566 -4.31 7.50 21.66
N PRO A 567 -5.00 8.43 20.96
CA PRO A 567 -6.46 8.45 20.96
C PRO A 567 -7.01 7.19 20.30
N VAL A 568 -7.98 6.55 20.95
CA VAL A 568 -8.73 5.44 20.36
C VAL A 568 -9.73 6.01 19.34
N PRO A 569 -9.80 5.49 18.11
CA PRO A 569 -10.79 5.90 17.11
C PRO A 569 -12.22 5.83 17.63
N VAL A 570 -13.00 6.88 17.37
CA VAL A 570 -14.40 6.95 17.79
C VAL A 570 -15.22 5.90 17.05
N THR A 571 -15.78 4.95 17.79
CA THR A 571 -16.61 3.86 17.27
C THR A 571 -18.02 3.94 17.83
N ILE A 572 -19.03 4.01 16.96
CA ILE A 572 -20.45 3.91 17.31
C ILE A 572 -20.98 2.54 16.92
N LYS A 573 -21.52 1.80 17.89
CA LYS A 573 -21.96 0.42 17.67
C LYS A 573 -23.42 0.33 17.22
N LYS A 574 -23.74 -0.65 16.38
CA LYS A 574 -25.11 -1.01 15.95
C LYS A 574 -25.90 0.16 15.34
N VAL A 575 -25.25 0.95 14.51
CA VAL A 575 -25.88 1.99 13.69
C VAL A 575 -26.73 1.33 12.61
N LYS A 576 -28.00 1.69 12.57
CA LYS A 576 -28.97 1.25 11.57
C LYS A 576 -28.69 1.93 10.24
N VAL A 577 -28.73 1.20 9.14
CA VAL A 577 -28.45 1.70 7.77
C VAL A 577 -29.58 1.27 6.84
N TYR A 578 -30.11 2.18 6.03
CA TYR A 578 -31.19 1.90 5.07
C TYR A 578 -30.65 1.89 3.62
N PRO A 579 -31.29 1.15 2.68
CA PRO A 579 -30.86 1.08 1.28
C PRO A 579 -30.80 2.42 0.53
N ASP A 580 -31.75 3.32 0.81
CA ASP A 580 -31.81 4.68 0.26
C ASP A 580 -31.01 5.71 1.09
N GLY A 581 -30.41 5.24 2.19
CA GLY A 581 -29.39 5.93 2.93
C GLY A 581 -29.88 6.77 4.11
N ASN A 582 -28.97 6.96 5.06
CA ASN A 582 -29.16 7.78 6.26
C ASN A 582 -28.10 8.84 6.37
N LEU A 583 -28.43 9.96 7.01
CA LEU A 583 -27.45 10.94 7.43
C LEU A 583 -26.96 10.63 8.85
N PHE A 584 -25.69 10.29 8.99
CA PHE A 584 -25.06 9.98 10.26
C PHE A 584 -24.14 11.12 10.70
N ARG A 585 -24.21 11.50 11.98
CA ARG A 585 -23.48 12.63 12.58
C ARG A 585 -22.84 12.24 13.90
N ILE A 586 -21.64 12.75 14.14
CA ILE A 586 -20.95 12.74 15.44
C ILE A 586 -20.49 14.17 15.72
N MET A 587 -20.74 14.68 16.92
CA MET A 587 -20.37 16.03 17.33
C MET A 587 -20.03 16.06 18.81
N ARG A 588 -19.40 17.13 19.29
CA ARG A 588 -19.29 17.33 20.74
C ARG A 588 -20.67 17.58 21.33
N CYS A 589 -20.98 16.95 22.47
CA CYS A 589 -22.30 17.11 23.08
C CYS A 589 -22.58 18.55 23.54
N ASP A 590 -21.56 19.32 23.90
CA ASP A 590 -21.67 20.73 24.27
C ASP A 590 -21.85 21.68 23.07
N SER A 591 -21.64 21.17 21.85
CA SER A 591 -21.93 21.88 20.60
C SER A 591 -23.37 21.70 20.13
N ILE A 592 -24.16 20.83 20.78
CA ILE A 592 -25.58 20.66 20.46
C ILE A 592 -26.32 21.93 20.87
N GLN A 593 -26.75 22.72 19.89
CA GLN A 593 -27.72 23.78 20.16
C GLN A 593 -29.05 23.13 20.58
N PRO A 594 -29.80 23.72 21.53
CA PRO A 594 -31.09 23.18 22.00
C PRO A 594 -32.13 22.93 20.90
N THR A 595 -31.96 23.54 19.73
CA THR A 595 -32.85 23.42 18.56
C THR A 595 -32.57 22.19 17.70
N GLY A 596 -31.48 21.46 17.94
CA GLY A 596 -31.00 20.40 17.04
C GLY A 596 -30.42 20.92 15.71
N LEU A 597 -30.35 22.24 15.54
CA LEU A 597 -29.70 22.91 14.42
C LEU A 597 -28.20 23.05 14.73
N LEU A 598 -27.35 22.89 13.72
CA LEU A 598 -25.92 23.16 13.88
C LEU A 598 -25.74 24.64 14.27
N PRO A 599 -24.78 25.00 15.16
CA PRO A 599 -24.37 26.39 15.30
C PRO A 599 -23.99 26.86 13.89
N GLY A 600 -24.61 27.94 13.40
CA GLY A 600 -24.45 28.39 12.03
C GLY A 600 -22.98 28.33 11.63
N LEU A 601 -22.67 27.47 10.65
CA LEU A 601 -21.33 27.29 10.10
C LEU A 601 -20.79 28.68 9.79
N ARG A 602 -19.85 29.17 10.61
CA ARG A 602 -19.19 30.44 10.33
C ARG A 602 -18.32 30.22 9.09
N ASP A 603 -18.68 30.94 8.03
CA ASP A 603 -18.01 31.12 6.74
C ASP A 603 -16.56 30.62 6.66
N GLU A 604 -16.38 29.39 6.19
CA GLU A 604 -15.20 29.00 5.42
C GLU A 604 -15.69 28.58 4.03
N HIS A 605 -15.39 29.41 3.03
CA HIS A 605 -15.88 29.28 1.66
C HIS A 605 -15.51 27.93 1.02
N HIS A 606 -16.46 27.01 0.91
CA HIS A 606 -16.36 25.84 0.04
C HIS A 606 -17.17 26.08 -1.26
N GLU A 607 -16.48 26.05 -2.39
CA GLU A 607 -16.97 26.43 -3.74
C GLU A 607 -18.15 25.60 -4.29
N ASN A 608 -18.61 24.56 -3.59
CA ASN A 608 -19.73 23.71 -4.03
C ASN A 608 -21.00 23.83 -3.15
N SER A 609 -21.07 24.85 -2.29
CA SER A 609 -22.22 25.11 -1.42
C SER A 609 -22.79 26.52 -1.63
N PHE A 610 -24.04 26.62 -2.07
CA PHE A 610 -24.73 27.91 -2.22
C PHE A 610 -25.44 28.24 -0.90
N HIS A 611 -24.96 29.23 -0.15
CA HIS A 611 -25.57 29.69 1.11
C HIS A 611 -26.08 31.12 1.01
N TYR A 612 -27.25 31.37 1.62
CA TYR A 612 -27.90 32.69 1.71
C TYR A 612 -27.77 33.23 3.15
N SER A 613 -27.17 34.41 3.31
CA SER A 613 -26.85 35.01 4.61
C SER A 613 -27.99 35.85 5.21
N GLY A 614 -29.22 35.34 5.17
CA GLY A 614 -30.40 36.00 5.75
C GLY A 614 -31.34 34.97 6.38
N ASP A 615 -31.37 34.94 7.71
CA ASP A 615 -32.16 34.05 8.59
C ASP A 615 -31.83 32.54 8.54
N GLN A 616 -30.80 32.17 9.32
CA GLN A 616 -30.59 30.90 10.07
C GLN A 616 -31.23 29.58 9.59
N ASN A 617 -31.26 29.29 8.28
CA ASN A 617 -31.69 27.99 7.79
C ASN A 617 -30.69 27.46 6.75
N ASP A 618 -29.99 26.39 7.10
CA ASP A 618 -29.24 25.58 6.14
C ASP A 618 -30.20 24.67 5.40
N PHE A 619 -30.13 24.70 4.07
CA PHE A 619 -30.91 23.86 3.17
C PHE A 619 -29.99 22.84 2.49
N HIS A 620 -30.38 21.57 2.53
CA HIS A 620 -29.67 20.50 1.81
C HIS A 620 -30.40 20.19 0.49
N ARG A 621 -29.63 20.07 -0.61
CA ARG A 621 -30.13 19.72 -1.95
C ARG A 621 -30.16 18.20 -2.12
N PHE A 622 -31.30 17.65 -2.49
CA PHE A 622 -31.42 16.27 -2.98
C PHE A 622 -32.12 16.29 -4.33
N THR A 623 -31.54 15.61 -5.33
CA THR A 623 -32.14 15.41 -6.65
C THR A 623 -32.69 14.00 -6.73
N GLY A 624 -34.02 13.87 -6.84
CA GLY A 624 -34.69 12.63 -7.25
C GLY A 624 -34.55 12.39 -8.76
N SER A 625 -34.89 11.18 -9.20
CA SER A 625 -34.86 10.75 -10.61
C SER A 625 -35.88 11.45 -11.52
N ASP A 626 -36.72 12.34 -10.97
CA ASP A 626 -37.87 12.98 -11.61
C ASP A 626 -37.71 14.50 -11.80
N ASN A 627 -36.50 15.05 -11.64
CA ASN A 627 -36.23 16.50 -11.65
C ASN A 627 -37.00 17.30 -10.58
N SER A 628 -37.58 16.65 -9.57
CA SER A 628 -38.16 17.33 -8.41
C SER A 628 -37.05 17.77 -7.44
N TRP A 629 -37.23 18.96 -6.86
CA TRP A 629 -36.29 19.53 -5.89
C TRP A 629 -36.90 19.43 -4.50
N HIS A 630 -36.34 18.56 -3.68
CA HIS A 630 -36.73 18.46 -2.27
C HIS A 630 -35.71 19.20 -1.43
N LEU A 631 -36.18 20.24 -0.74
CA LEU A 631 -35.39 21.05 0.18
C LEU A 631 -35.75 20.64 1.60
N TYR A 632 -34.76 20.28 2.40
CA TYR A 632 -34.96 19.93 3.81
C TYR A 632 -34.24 20.94 4.68
N ASN A 633 -34.88 21.35 5.77
CA ASN A 633 -34.19 22.12 6.80
C ASN A 633 -33.20 21.22 7.56
N ALA A 634 -32.33 21.81 8.39
CA ALA A 634 -31.34 21.05 9.15
C ALA A 634 -31.92 20.07 10.20
N ALA A 635 -33.23 20.17 10.48
CA ALA A 635 -34.01 19.20 11.26
C ALA A 635 -34.65 18.08 10.41
N GLY A 636 -34.35 18.04 9.10
CA GLY A 636 -34.82 17.01 8.19
C GLY A 636 -36.29 17.15 7.75
N LYS A 637 -36.96 18.25 8.07
CA LYS A 637 -38.32 18.49 7.62
C LYS A 637 -38.30 19.04 6.19
N GLU A 638 -39.04 18.40 5.30
CA GLU A 638 -39.25 18.87 3.94
C GLU A 638 -39.91 20.25 3.95
N VAL A 639 -39.33 21.18 3.21
CA VAL A 639 -39.78 22.55 3.07
C VAL A 639 -40.39 22.66 1.67
N ASN A 640 -41.68 22.99 1.62
CA ASN A 640 -42.35 23.22 0.35
C ASN A 640 -41.75 24.47 -0.30
N CYS A 641 -40.96 24.25 -1.34
CA CYS A 641 -40.36 25.32 -2.13
C CYS A 641 -40.91 25.23 -3.55
N GLN A 642 -41.63 26.27 -3.99
CA GLN A 642 -41.98 26.42 -5.39
C GLN A 642 -40.83 27.10 -6.14
N LEU A 643 -40.30 26.42 -7.14
CA LEU A 643 -39.32 27.00 -8.04
C LEU A 643 -40.04 27.96 -9.01
N ILE A 644 -39.97 29.26 -8.75
CA ILE A 644 -40.49 30.29 -9.66
C ILE A 644 -39.31 30.88 -10.44
N PHE A 645 -39.29 30.72 -11.77
CA PHE A 645 -38.35 31.43 -12.62
C PHE A 645 -38.90 32.83 -12.88
N ALA A 646 -38.53 33.79 -12.04
CA ALA A 646 -38.88 35.19 -12.24
C ALA A 646 -37.78 35.91 -13.04
N THR A 647 -38.17 36.64 -14.08
CA THR A 647 -37.23 37.47 -14.87
C THR A 647 -37.16 38.92 -14.37
N ASP A 648 -38.09 39.32 -13.51
CA ASP A 648 -38.21 40.64 -12.89
C ASP A 648 -38.65 40.51 -11.41
N GLU A 649 -38.20 41.43 -10.55
CA GLU A 649 -38.60 41.51 -9.14
C GLU A 649 -40.09 41.80 -8.96
N SER A 650 -40.77 42.38 -9.95
CA SER A 650 -42.22 42.62 -9.88
C SER A 650 -43.08 41.36 -9.98
N GLU A 651 -42.51 40.21 -10.37
CA GLU A 651 -43.23 38.93 -10.49
C GLU A 651 -43.35 38.17 -9.15
N LEU A 652 -42.76 38.73 -8.08
CA LEU A 652 -42.64 38.11 -6.75
C LEU A 652 -43.79 38.55 -5.82
N LEU A 653 -44.99 37.97 -5.97
CA LEU A 653 -46.21 38.44 -5.29
C LEU A 653 -46.81 37.51 -4.22
N ALA A 654 -46.00 36.79 -3.44
CA ALA A 654 -46.53 36.13 -2.24
C ALA A 654 -45.51 36.10 -1.08
N PRO A 655 -45.86 36.57 0.13
CA PRO A 655 -44.99 36.45 1.30
C PRO A 655 -44.80 34.98 1.67
N GLY A 656 -43.54 34.59 1.94
CA GLY A 656 -43.17 33.24 2.38
C GLY A 656 -42.71 32.28 1.28
N ILE A 657 -42.42 32.75 0.07
CA ILE A 657 -41.87 31.95 -1.03
C ILE A 657 -40.36 32.21 -1.16
N TYR A 658 -39.58 31.15 -1.39
CA TYR A 658 -38.15 31.26 -1.70
C TYR A 658 -37.98 31.20 -3.22
N VAL A 659 -37.42 32.26 -3.82
CA VAL A 659 -37.27 32.36 -5.28
C VAL A 659 -35.80 32.33 -5.68
N LEU A 660 -35.46 31.54 -6.72
CA LEU A 660 -34.10 31.40 -7.25
C LEU A 660 -33.84 32.46 -8.34
N LYS A 661 -33.10 33.53 -8.01
CA LYS A 661 -32.76 34.63 -8.94
C LYS A 661 -31.42 34.36 -9.63
N VAL A 662 -31.38 34.44 -10.95
CA VAL A 662 -30.11 34.41 -11.72
C VAL A 662 -29.40 35.75 -11.57
N ILE A 663 -28.19 35.77 -11.01
CA ILE A 663 -27.40 36.99 -10.74
C ILE A 663 -26.34 37.27 -11.82
N SER A 664 -26.11 36.34 -12.75
CA SER A 664 -25.13 36.47 -13.84
C SER A 664 -25.60 35.73 -15.09
N LYS A 665 -25.47 36.37 -16.26
CA LYS A 665 -25.75 35.75 -17.57
C LYS A 665 -24.50 35.13 -18.23
N GLY A 666 -23.31 35.22 -17.61
CA GLY A 666 -22.08 34.57 -18.08
C GLY A 666 -21.82 33.24 -17.37
N GLU A 667 -21.10 32.33 -18.03
CA GLU A 667 -20.62 31.07 -17.42
C GLU A 667 -19.44 31.37 -16.48
N PRO A 668 -19.49 30.96 -15.20
CA PRO A 668 -20.56 30.22 -14.53
C PRO A 668 -21.74 31.12 -14.09
N ARG A 669 -22.97 30.61 -14.22
CA ARG A 669 -24.18 31.31 -13.78
C ARG A 669 -24.30 31.26 -12.25
N TYR A 670 -24.43 32.43 -11.63
CA TYR A 670 -24.68 32.55 -10.20
C TYR A 670 -26.19 32.61 -9.93
N TYR A 671 -26.61 32.01 -8.81
CA TYR A 671 -28.01 32.03 -8.34
C TYR A 671 -28.08 32.58 -6.90
N LYS A 672 -29.13 33.35 -6.59
CA LYS A 672 -29.42 33.89 -5.26
C LYS A 672 -30.85 33.49 -4.87
N PHE A 673 -31.01 32.85 -3.72
CA PHE A 673 -32.36 32.67 -3.14
C PHE A 673 -32.84 34.00 -2.57
N ILE A 674 -34.10 34.38 -2.75
CA ILE A 674 -34.72 35.55 -2.12
C ILE A 674 -35.98 35.07 -1.42
N LYS A 675 -36.11 35.37 -0.12
CA LYS A 675 -37.36 35.18 0.63
C LYS A 675 -38.25 36.40 0.37
N THR A 676 -39.43 36.18 -0.19
CA THR A 676 -40.43 37.23 -0.48
C THR A 676 -41.33 37.49 0.72
#